data_AF-A0AA40BT25-F1
#
_entry.id   AF-A0AA40BT25-F1
#
_cell.length_a   1.000
_cell.length_b   1.000
_cell.length_c   1.000
_cell.angle_alpha   90.00
_cell.angle_beta   90.00
_cell.angle_gamma   90.00
#
_symmetry.space_group_name_H-M   'P 1'
#
loop_
_entity.id
_entity.type
_entity.pdbx_description
1 polymer ?
#
loop_
_entity_poly.entity_id
_entity_poly.type
_entity_poly.pdbx_seq_one_letter_code
_entity_poly.pdbx_strand_id
1 'polypeptide(L)'
;MSLSPPPGNRLDQLLDDLESASRTPAKRRQTSIKPTVEKTTSLLYDRGALPDDLIRLVDLLTLHNHLDQASLSAITRNLYPLGKVSDEVILRIVGALGHGHLKPSFPLQSLFLKWLVMVYHLLQDPTILSQTYGVLFNLLDTAAISCVIDRISSLRLTRIDKARIRLALSRQTGGDPNLTGLLRVYKNYYPEIIVGDITKGRAAAFKHPDTQWRERLNEIQQQHLDRQEDDGARNGFAVNNALGRRLKGARALVPGVHTLHAHETSVTLEEFDSAEGFVNNLEKIEMPSQLVAVLADPLLQKFLLLRPSEQASQRISNWLMACVGDVASGDADPSFLLDMVEVIHDYVLSTKELSPVFLKFLKEFLQTWNGSDKRDMVLETLSFAPLSEFTELSPIFDLLQSKLLNNTPISQLSLLSFYNNLLHNWTTTLLSLPPSTLPSQPVDSLTTLITHVNPLCLTLSQSSPTLSTSLSHVPIAIPPPLLVYNLAFSPSLTVLSQLCSILTVYKIAWETVITKKNPPPNTHPQQRKPSPEEWAQINIFNGFLMDICNNLWRGRAFALPVEGGAGSDTNARGCRVPRSLPPVLDGYLRELDDDLRLDSIFGLSYNPVLCLPSINFVRGLEEREIQRGGLLVRHAGPVTQGSLQKLAGRGGLRLSWQEYRAGVLRWLEEEEGQGGLPELMYNTMKNLMSARSNRVEVGGGGSSFSSER
;
A
#
# COMPACT_ATOMS: atom_id res chain seq x y z
N MET A 1 -4.94 -17.58 44.73
CA MET A 1 -4.48 -18.97 44.81
C MET A 1 -2.98 -18.98 44.56
N SER A 2 -2.23 -19.58 45.48
CA SER A 2 -0.77 -19.65 45.48
C SER A 2 -0.22 -20.58 44.39
N LEU A 3 0.99 -20.24 43.92
CA LEU A 3 2.05 -21.13 43.39
C LEU A 3 1.99 -21.58 41.92
N SER A 4 2.88 -21.01 41.11
CA SER A 4 3.91 -21.76 40.34
C SER A 4 5.01 -20.77 39.91
N PRO A 5 6.31 -21.03 40.15
CA PRO A 5 7.40 -20.18 39.65
C PRO A 5 7.56 -20.34 38.12
N PRO A 6 8.26 -19.42 37.44
CA PRO A 6 8.38 -19.41 35.99
C PRO A 6 9.04 -20.69 35.44
N PRO A 7 8.73 -21.07 34.19
CA PRO A 7 9.02 -22.39 33.62
C PRO A 7 10.49 -22.74 33.36
N GLY A 8 11.45 -21.87 33.67
CA GLY A 8 12.90 -22.12 33.56
C GLY A 8 13.47 -23.01 34.68
N ASN A 9 12.95 -22.89 35.91
CA ASN A 9 13.54 -23.55 37.09
C ASN A 9 13.44 -25.09 37.09
N ARG A 10 12.67 -25.71 36.19
CA ARG A 10 12.36 -27.14 36.27
C ARG A 10 13.30 -28.03 35.44
N LEU A 11 13.87 -27.52 34.34
CA LEU A 11 14.83 -28.29 33.54
C LEU A 11 16.23 -28.18 34.17
N ASP A 12 16.64 -26.99 34.60
CA ASP A 12 17.92 -26.76 35.31
C ASP A 12 18.08 -27.67 36.54
N GLN A 13 17.04 -27.77 37.38
CA GLN A 13 17.05 -28.65 38.55
C GLN A 13 17.18 -30.13 38.16
N LEU A 14 16.55 -30.55 37.06
CA LEU A 14 16.66 -31.93 36.58
C LEU A 14 18.04 -32.20 35.96
N LEU A 15 18.67 -31.20 35.34
CA LEU A 15 20.04 -31.27 34.83
C LEU A 15 21.05 -31.37 35.99
N ASP A 16 20.88 -30.58 37.06
CA ASP A 16 21.71 -30.67 38.28
C ASP A 16 21.63 -32.06 38.93
N ASP A 17 20.42 -32.61 39.02
CA ASP A 17 20.17 -33.97 39.51
C ASP A 17 20.81 -35.03 38.61
N LEU A 18 20.77 -34.85 37.29
CA LEU A 18 21.41 -35.75 36.32
C LEU A 18 22.94 -35.65 36.34
N GLU A 19 23.50 -34.46 36.50
CA GLU A 19 24.94 -34.24 36.61
C GLU A 19 25.50 -34.86 37.90
N SER A 20 24.83 -34.67 39.04
CA SER A 20 25.23 -35.29 40.32
C SER A 20 25.12 -36.81 40.28
N ALA A 21 24.07 -37.33 39.64
CA ALA A 21 23.88 -38.75 39.37
C ALA A 21 24.96 -39.34 38.46
N SER A 22 25.42 -38.60 37.44
CA SER A 22 26.42 -39.07 36.48
C SER A 22 27.75 -39.44 37.13
N ARG A 23 28.11 -38.75 38.23
CA ARG A 23 29.37 -38.93 38.98
C ARG A 23 29.33 -40.06 40.01
N THR A 24 28.15 -40.58 40.34
CA THR A 24 27.98 -41.63 41.36
C THR A 24 27.66 -42.98 40.71
N PRO A 25 28.32 -44.09 41.10
CA PRO A 25 28.03 -45.40 40.52
C PRO A 25 26.65 -45.90 40.96
N ALA A 26 25.94 -46.63 40.08
CA ALA A 26 24.56 -47.07 40.30
C ALA A 26 24.30 -47.77 41.65
N LYS A 27 25.30 -48.49 42.19
CA LYS A 27 25.21 -49.21 43.47
C LYS A 27 25.23 -48.29 44.72
N ARG A 28 25.69 -47.04 44.58
CA ARG A 28 25.80 -46.06 45.69
C ARG A 28 24.68 -45.02 45.68
N ARG A 29 23.74 -45.13 44.75
CA ARG A 29 22.63 -44.17 44.60
C ARG A 29 21.48 -44.56 45.53
N GLN A 30 20.98 -43.60 46.30
CA GLN A 30 19.84 -43.81 47.21
C GLN A 30 18.50 -43.86 46.45
N THR A 31 18.43 -43.30 45.24
CA THR A 31 17.22 -43.19 44.42
C THR A 31 17.48 -43.66 42.98
N SER A 32 16.43 -44.18 42.33
CA SER A 32 16.47 -44.54 40.91
C SER A 32 16.40 -43.27 40.05
N ILE A 33 17.28 -43.16 39.06
CA ILE A 33 17.38 -42.01 38.15
C ILE A 33 16.45 -42.12 36.93
N LYS A 34 15.90 -43.31 36.66
CA LYS A 34 14.94 -43.54 35.57
C LYS A 34 13.81 -42.50 35.51
N PRO A 35 13.10 -42.16 36.61
CA PRO A 35 12.04 -41.16 36.56
C PRO A 35 12.54 -39.75 36.24
N THR A 36 13.77 -39.40 36.64
CA THR A 36 14.40 -38.11 36.32
C THR A 36 14.76 -38.04 34.84
N VAL A 37 15.28 -39.14 34.27
CA VAL A 37 15.57 -39.24 32.83
C VAL A 37 14.29 -39.15 32.01
N GLU A 38 13.23 -39.88 32.39
CA GLU A 38 11.92 -39.84 31.70
C GLU A 38 11.34 -38.43 31.69
N LYS A 39 11.33 -37.74 32.86
CA LYS A 39 10.88 -36.35 32.96
C LYS A 39 11.71 -35.41 32.09
N THR A 40 13.04 -35.56 32.10
CA THR A 40 13.94 -34.75 31.27
C THR A 40 13.67 -34.98 29.77
N THR A 41 13.52 -36.23 29.34
CA THR A 41 13.19 -36.55 27.95
C THR A 41 11.82 -36.03 27.53
N SER A 42 10.81 -36.07 28.41
CA SER A 42 9.49 -35.50 28.13
C SER A 42 9.54 -33.98 27.97
N LEU A 43 10.29 -33.28 28.83
CA LEU A 43 10.45 -31.83 28.74
C LEU A 43 11.22 -31.41 27.48
N LEU A 44 12.26 -32.16 27.11
CA LEU A 44 13.01 -31.94 25.87
C LEU A 44 12.14 -32.20 24.62
N TYR A 45 11.26 -33.20 24.66
CA TYR A 45 10.32 -33.49 23.58
C TYR A 45 9.23 -32.41 23.41
N ASP A 46 8.84 -31.76 24.50
CA ASP A 46 7.79 -30.73 24.49
C ASP A 46 8.30 -29.32 24.21
N ARG A 47 9.51 -28.98 24.68
CA ARG A 47 10.03 -27.59 24.64
C ARG A 47 11.32 -27.42 23.85
N GLY A 48 12.05 -28.50 23.58
CA GLY A 48 13.42 -28.42 23.09
C GLY A 48 14.42 -27.95 24.16
N ALA A 49 15.69 -27.92 23.78
CA ALA A 49 16.82 -27.46 24.60
C ALA A 49 17.22 -26.03 24.21
N LEU A 50 17.36 -25.16 25.22
CA LEU A 50 17.99 -23.86 25.06
C LEU A 50 19.49 -23.99 24.76
N PRO A 51 20.16 -22.96 24.21
CA PRO A 51 21.59 -23.04 23.89
C PRO A 51 22.46 -23.43 25.10
N ASP A 52 22.20 -22.88 26.27
CA ASP A 52 22.96 -23.18 27.50
C ASP A 52 22.66 -24.61 28.01
N ASP A 53 21.40 -25.03 27.99
CA ASP A 53 20.97 -26.39 28.36
C ASP A 53 21.56 -27.44 27.41
N LEU A 54 21.65 -27.11 26.12
CA LEU A 54 22.22 -27.98 25.09
C LEU A 54 23.69 -28.24 25.36
N ILE A 55 24.45 -27.21 25.72
CA ILE A 55 25.87 -27.31 26.09
C ILE A 55 26.04 -28.25 27.30
N ARG A 56 25.23 -28.05 28.35
CA ARG A 56 25.26 -28.90 29.57
C ARG A 56 24.88 -30.36 29.29
N LEU A 57 23.84 -30.58 28.48
CA LEU A 57 23.40 -31.92 28.07
C LEU A 57 24.49 -32.62 27.25
N VAL A 58 25.15 -31.91 26.34
CA VAL A 58 26.23 -32.46 25.52
C VAL A 58 27.46 -32.78 26.37
N ASP A 59 27.79 -31.98 27.39
CA ASP A 59 28.85 -32.33 28.35
C ASP A 59 28.55 -33.62 29.10
N LEU A 60 27.33 -33.75 29.61
CA LEU A 60 26.90 -34.96 30.32
C LEU A 60 27.00 -36.21 29.44
N LEU A 61 26.70 -36.07 28.15
CA LEU A 61 26.70 -37.16 27.18
C LEU A 61 28.09 -37.50 26.63
N THR A 62 29.02 -36.54 26.59
CA THR A 62 30.37 -36.71 26.03
C THR A 62 31.40 -37.11 27.07
N LEU A 63 31.22 -36.70 28.33
CA LEU A 63 32.09 -37.06 29.45
C LEU A 63 31.80 -38.48 29.97
N HIS A 64 32.80 -39.10 30.61
CA HIS A 64 32.61 -40.40 31.26
C HIS A 64 31.56 -40.30 32.37
N ASN A 65 30.49 -41.08 32.24
CA ASN A 65 29.39 -41.10 33.19
C ASN A 65 29.03 -42.53 33.63
N HIS A 66 28.39 -42.65 34.79
CA HIS A 66 27.87 -43.91 35.32
C HIS A 66 26.38 -44.11 35.01
N LEU A 67 25.83 -43.43 34.00
CA LEU A 67 24.45 -43.64 33.55
C LEU A 67 24.37 -44.88 32.66
N ASP A 68 23.22 -45.54 32.66
CA ASP A 68 23.00 -46.69 31.80
C ASP A 68 22.85 -46.25 30.33
N GLN A 69 23.26 -47.15 29.42
CA GLN A 69 23.26 -46.87 27.99
C GLN A 69 21.88 -46.52 27.42
N ALA A 70 20.80 -47.07 28.02
CA ALA A 70 19.43 -46.79 27.61
C ALA A 70 19.05 -45.32 27.92
N SER A 71 19.37 -44.84 29.13
CA SER A 71 19.15 -43.44 29.52
C SER A 71 19.91 -42.45 28.63
N LEU A 72 21.19 -42.71 28.35
CA LEU A 72 21.99 -41.84 27.45
C LEU A 72 21.41 -41.82 26.03
N SER A 73 21.02 -42.99 25.51
CA SER A 73 20.42 -43.08 24.17
C SER A 73 19.06 -42.38 24.09
N ALA A 74 18.26 -42.41 25.17
CA ALA A 74 16.97 -41.74 25.24
C ALA A 74 17.10 -40.22 25.26
N ILE A 75 18.09 -39.69 25.97
CA ILE A 75 18.40 -38.25 25.97
C ILE A 75 18.87 -37.83 24.57
N THR A 76 19.82 -38.56 23.95
CA THR A 76 20.35 -38.19 22.64
C THR A 76 19.29 -38.16 21.53
N ARG A 77 18.30 -39.05 21.57
CA ARG A 77 17.21 -39.07 20.58
C ARG A 77 16.26 -37.88 20.72
N ASN A 78 16.11 -37.35 21.93
CA ASN A 78 15.21 -36.22 22.24
C ASN A 78 15.95 -34.87 22.33
N LEU A 79 17.21 -34.79 21.86
CA LEU A 79 17.95 -33.53 21.80
C LEU A 79 17.42 -32.64 20.66
N TYR A 80 16.40 -31.83 20.91
CA TYR A 80 15.88 -30.86 19.94
C TYR A 80 16.46 -29.46 20.20
N PRO A 81 17.39 -28.95 19.38
CA PRO A 81 17.94 -27.60 19.55
C PRO A 81 16.88 -26.53 19.21
N LEU A 82 16.63 -25.60 20.12
CA LEU A 82 15.66 -24.52 19.90
C LEU A 82 16.18 -23.46 18.93
N GLY A 83 17.48 -23.16 18.98
CA GLY A 83 18.15 -22.16 18.15
C GLY A 83 19.33 -22.72 17.35
N LYS A 84 20.17 -21.81 16.83
CA LYS A 84 21.41 -22.19 16.15
C LYS A 84 22.36 -22.89 17.13
N VAL A 85 23.02 -23.95 16.66
CA VAL A 85 23.97 -24.74 17.45
C VAL A 85 25.36 -24.14 17.33
N SER A 86 25.96 -23.84 18.48
CA SER A 86 27.30 -23.25 18.57
C SER A 86 28.40 -24.23 18.19
N ASP A 87 29.52 -23.68 17.74
CA ASP A 87 30.70 -24.45 17.35
C ASP A 87 31.26 -25.31 18.50
N GLU A 88 31.14 -24.82 19.73
CA GLU A 88 31.58 -25.52 20.93
C GLU A 88 30.86 -26.85 21.13
N VAL A 89 29.54 -26.90 20.92
CA VAL A 89 28.74 -28.13 21.02
C VAL A 89 29.22 -29.16 19.99
N ILE A 90 29.49 -28.71 18.76
CA ILE A 90 29.94 -29.58 17.66
C ILE A 90 31.33 -30.12 17.98
N LEU A 91 32.26 -29.28 18.44
CA LEU A 91 33.61 -29.68 18.79
C LEU A 91 33.63 -30.70 19.94
N ARG A 92 32.77 -30.54 20.95
CA ARG A 92 32.63 -31.50 22.06
C ARG A 92 32.12 -32.86 21.58
N ILE A 93 31.11 -32.86 20.70
CA ILE A 93 30.58 -34.10 20.11
C ILE A 93 31.64 -34.78 19.22
N VAL A 94 32.31 -34.04 18.35
CA VAL A 94 33.35 -34.59 17.47
C VAL A 94 34.55 -35.09 18.29
N GLY A 95 34.94 -34.39 19.36
CA GLY A 95 35.99 -34.81 20.28
C GLY A 95 35.68 -36.11 21.03
N ALA A 96 34.39 -36.41 21.26
CA ALA A 96 33.95 -37.64 21.90
C ALA A 96 33.98 -38.87 20.97
N LEU A 97 34.18 -38.70 19.65
CA LEU A 97 34.22 -39.81 18.69
C LEU A 97 35.57 -40.54 18.71
N GLY A 98 35.53 -41.86 18.55
CA GLY A 98 36.70 -42.73 18.37
C GLY A 98 36.94 -43.73 19.50
N HIS A 99 38.13 -44.33 19.49
CA HIS A 99 38.51 -45.41 20.39
C HIS A 99 39.09 -44.87 21.71
N GLY A 100 38.59 -45.35 22.85
CA GLY A 100 39.14 -45.03 24.16
C GLY A 100 38.21 -45.42 25.32
N HIS A 101 38.79 -45.80 26.47
CA HIS A 101 38.02 -46.15 27.68
C HIS A 101 37.25 -44.97 28.29
N LEU A 102 37.71 -43.74 28.04
CA LEU A 102 37.07 -42.51 28.49
C LEU A 102 36.03 -41.97 27.49
N LYS A 103 35.91 -42.60 26.31
CA LYS A 103 34.98 -42.17 25.27
C LYS A 103 33.63 -42.90 25.41
N PRO A 104 32.54 -42.31 24.90
CA PRO A 104 31.23 -42.95 24.91
C PRO A 104 31.18 -44.25 24.11
N SER A 105 30.20 -45.10 24.38
CA SER A 105 30.05 -46.38 23.67
C SER A 105 29.76 -46.19 22.18
N PHE A 106 30.18 -47.13 21.32
CA PHE A 106 29.96 -47.05 19.87
C PHE A 106 28.49 -46.82 19.46
N PRO A 107 27.48 -47.45 20.12
CA PRO A 107 26.09 -47.15 19.80
C PRO A 107 25.68 -45.70 20.10
N LEU A 108 26.25 -45.07 21.13
CA LEU A 108 26.00 -43.66 21.44
C LEU A 108 26.72 -42.74 20.45
N GLN A 109 27.96 -43.07 20.06
CA GLN A 109 28.69 -42.34 19.01
C GLN A 109 27.94 -42.36 17.66
N SER A 110 27.30 -43.48 17.31
CA SER A 110 26.42 -43.56 16.13
C SER A 110 25.22 -42.62 16.22
N LEU A 111 24.62 -42.47 17.41
CA LEU A 111 23.51 -41.53 17.63
C LEU A 111 23.96 -40.07 17.52
N PHE A 112 25.14 -39.72 18.04
CA PHE A 112 25.69 -38.37 17.88
C PHE A 112 25.91 -37.99 16.42
N LEU A 113 26.42 -38.92 15.61
CA LEU A 113 26.63 -38.66 14.20
C LEU A 113 25.32 -38.54 13.43
N LYS A 114 24.32 -39.35 13.78
CA LYS A 114 22.96 -39.18 13.23
C LYS A 114 22.39 -37.81 13.60
N TRP A 115 22.57 -37.40 14.85
CA TRP A 115 22.15 -36.08 15.32
C TRP A 115 22.87 -34.94 14.61
N LEU A 116 24.19 -35.03 14.41
CA LEU A 116 24.97 -34.04 13.63
C LEU A 116 24.46 -33.91 12.18
N VAL A 117 24.06 -35.01 11.55
CA VAL A 117 23.43 -34.98 10.22
C VAL A 117 22.07 -34.28 10.26
N MET A 118 21.25 -34.57 11.28
CA MET A 118 19.92 -33.96 11.44
C MET A 118 19.99 -32.46 11.71
N VAL A 119 21.02 -31.99 12.42
CA VAL A 119 21.18 -30.61 12.87
C VAL A 119 22.04 -29.76 11.91
N TYR A 120 22.52 -30.34 10.80
CA TYR A 120 23.39 -29.65 9.83
C TYR A 120 22.88 -28.27 9.35
N HIS A 121 21.57 -28.12 9.22
CA HIS A 121 20.93 -26.87 8.78
C HIS A 121 20.74 -25.83 9.90
N LEU A 122 21.03 -26.18 11.16
CA LEU A 122 20.95 -25.30 12.33
C LEU A 122 22.34 -24.89 12.86
N LEU A 123 23.42 -25.21 12.15
CA LEU A 123 24.76 -24.85 12.59
C LEU A 123 24.97 -23.33 12.50
N GLN A 124 25.59 -22.75 13.52
CA GLN A 124 25.88 -21.31 13.55
C GLN A 124 26.91 -20.92 12.48
N ASP A 125 28.06 -21.60 12.46
CA ASP A 125 28.99 -21.56 11.35
C ASP A 125 29.03 -22.95 10.70
N PRO A 126 28.58 -23.10 9.45
CA PRO A 126 28.70 -24.38 8.80
C PRO A 126 30.19 -24.76 8.71
N THR A 127 31.15 -23.83 8.49
CA THR A 127 32.58 -24.11 8.19
C THR A 127 33.30 -24.96 9.23
N ILE A 128 32.83 -25.00 10.48
CA ILE A 128 33.33 -25.86 11.56
C ILE A 128 33.45 -27.33 11.15
N LEU A 129 32.48 -27.89 10.41
CA LEU A 129 32.52 -29.28 9.95
C LEU A 129 33.63 -29.56 8.92
N SER A 130 34.10 -28.53 8.20
CA SER A 130 35.17 -28.64 7.20
C SER A 130 36.54 -28.62 7.87
N GLN A 131 36.65 -27.86 8.97
CA GLN A 131 37.83 -27.81 9.81
C GLN A 131 37.99 -29.13 10.58
N THR A 132 36.89 -29.69 11.11
CA THR A 132 36.89 -30.98 11.83
C THR A 132 36.85 -32.20 10.91
N TYR A 133 36.62 -32.02 9.61
CA TYR A 133 36.56 -33.09 8.63
C TYR A 133 37.80 -33.99 8.66
N GLY A 134 38.99 -33.44 8.91
CA GLY A 134 40.22 -34.23 9.02
C GLY A 134 40.15 -35.29 10.11
N VAL A 135 39.53 -34.96 11.25
CA VAL A 135 39.31 -35.87 12.38
C VAL A 135 38.26 -36.92 12.05
N LEU A 136 37.12 -36.48 11.48
CA LEU A 136 36.05 -37.38 11.04
C LEU A 136 36.54 -38.37 9.96
N PHE A 137 37.40 -37.90 9.05
CA PHE A 137 37.98 -38.73 7.99
C PHE A 137 38.88 -39.84 8.53
N ASN A 138 39.68 -39.56 9.56
CA ASN A 138 40.53 -40.57 10.19
C ASN A 138 39.73 -41.61 11.01
N LEU A 139 38.46 -41.37 11.29
CA LEU A 139 37.57 -42.28 12.00
C LEU A 139 36.76 -43.21 11.07
N LEU A 140 36.91 -43.06 9.75
CA LEU A 140 36.22 -43.86 8.72
C LEU A 140 36.56 -45.35 8.75
N ASP A 141 37.75 -45.73 9.25
CA ASP A 141 38.17 -47.14 9.38
C ASP A 141 37.33 -47.92 10.41
N THR A 142 36.51 -47.22 11.20
CA THR A 142 35.64 -47.82 12.23
C THR A 142 34.31 -48.24 11.62
N ALA A 143 34.14 -49.54 11.33
CA ALA A 143 32.97 -50.11 10.65
C ALA A 143 31.60 -49.78 11.31
N ALA A 144 31.56 -49.48 12.60
CA ALA A 144 30.32 -49.13 13.31
C ALA A 144 29.81 -47.71 13.00
N ILE A 145 30.67 -46.86 12.45
CA ILE A 145 30.46 -45.41 12.36
C ILE A 145 30.59 -44.89 10.91
N SER A 146 31.27 -45.66 10.04
CA SER A 146 31.53 -45.36 8.62
C SER A 146 30.30 -44.86 7.85
N CYS A 147 29.16 -45.55 7.97
CA CYS A 147 27.92 -45.25 7.26
C CYS A 147 27.41 -43.80 7.45
N VAL A 148 27.60 -43.22 8.64
CA VAL A 148 27.10 -41.86 8.96
C VAL A 148 28.15 -40.79 8.66
N ILE A 149 29.45 -41.12 8.79
CA ILE A 149 30.54 -40.21 8.40
C ILE A 149 30.55 -39.99 6.89
N ASP A 150 30.24 -41.01 6.09
CA ASP A 150 30.09 -40.88 4.64
C ASP A 150 28.97 -39.90 4.27
N ARG A 151 27.89 -39.85 5.05
CA ARG A 151 26.79 -38.91 4.85
C ARG A 151 27.21 -37.48 5.17
N ILE A 152 27.87 -37.24 6.30
CA ILE A 152 28.42 -35.92 6.66
C ILE A 152 29.43 -35.46 5.60
N SER A 153 30.19 -36.40 5.05
CA SER A 153 31.15 -36.13 3.99
C SER A 153 30.52 -35.83 2.63
N SER A 154 29.34 -36.37 2.32
CA SER A 154 28.58 -35.98 1.10
C SER A 154 28.07 -34.54 1.14
N LEU A 155 27.86 -33.99 2.33
CA LEU A 155 27.38 -32.62 2.51
C LEU A 155 28.49 -31.59 2.28
N ARG A 156 29.76 -32.02 2.21
CA ARG A 156 30.92 -31.13 2.00
C ARG A 156 31.98 -31.73 1.09
N LEU A 157 31.83 -31.47 -0.20
CA LEU A 157 32.81 -31.81 -1.22
C LEU A 157 33.77 -30.63 -1.44
N THR A 158 34.98 -30.67 -0.86
CA THR A 158 36.02 -29.67 -1.23
C THR A 158 37.41 -30.22 -1.52
N ARG A 159 37.70 -31.53 -1.53
CA ARG A 159 39.05 -32.01 -1.90
C ARG A 159 39.08 -33.29 -2.73
N ILE A 160 39.57 -33.17 -3.96
CA ILE A 160 39.76 -34.23 -4.98
C ILE A 160 40.70 -35.35 -4.47
N ASP A 161 41.72 -35.00 -3.69
CA ASP A 161 42.72 -35.97 -3.20
C ASP A 161 42.14 -37.04 -2.27
N LYS A 162 41.02 -36.74 -1.60
CA LYS A 162 40.37 -37.64 -0.64
C LYS A 162 39.43 -38.66 -1.30
N ALA A 163 39.03 -38.43 -2.56
CA ALA A 163 38.24 -39.39 -3.34
C ALA A 163 39.05 -40.65 -3.70
N ARG A 164 40.37 -40.50 -3.94
CA ARG A 164 41.27 -41.61 -4.26
C ARG A 164 41.49 -42.56 -3.07
N ILE A 165 41.63 -42.00 -1.86
CA ILE A 165 41.75 -42.78 -0.61
C ILE A 165 40.44 -43.53 -0.31
N ARG A 166 39.28 -42.92 -0.59
CA ARG A 166 37.95 -43.55 -0.42
C ARG A 166 37.66 -44.66 -1.42
N LEU A 167 38.14 -44.53 -2.66
CA LEU A 167 38.14 -45.60 -3.66
C LEU A 167 39.01 -46.79 -3.25
N ALA A 168 40.10 -46.55 -2.50
CA ALA A 168 40.93 -47.61 -1.94
C ALA A 168 40.25 -48.31 -0.76
N LEU A 169 39.60 -47.56 0.14
CA LEU A 169 38.80 -48.10 1.25
C LEU A 169 37.57 -48.88 0.77
N SER A 170 36.86 -48.41 -0.27
CA SER A 170 35.69 -49.12 -0.82
C SER A 170 36.04 -50.49 -1.40
N ARG A 171 37.29 -50.67 -1.86
CA ARG A 171 37.79 -51.95 -2.36
C ARG A 171 38.11 -52.95 -1.24
N GLN A 172 38.37 -52.47 -0.02
CA GLN A 172 38.66 -53.31 1.14
C GLN A 172 37.40 -53.70 1.94
N THR A 173 36.38 -52.83 2.01
CA THR A 173 35.24 -53.00 2.94
C THR A 173 33.98 -53.62 2.31
N GLY A 174 33.94 -53.87 1.00
CA GLY A 174 32.83 -54.57 0.33
C GLY A 174 31.49 -53.79 0.33
N GLY A 175 31.11 -53.24 -0.82
CA GLY A 175 29.72 -53.00 -1.22
C GLY A 175 28.78 -52.18 -0.31
N ASP A 176 29.26 -51.29 0.57
CA ASP A 176 28.36 -50.44 1.39
C ASP A 176 27.55 -49.47 0.50
N PRO A 177 26.20 -49.54 0.50
CA PRO A 177 25.35 -48.69 -0.32
C PRO A 177 25.51 -47.18 -0.03
N ASN A 178 25.93 -46.79 1.18
CA ASN A 178 26.16 -45.39 1.53
C ASN A 178 27.44 -44.85 0.91
N LEU A 179 28.50 -45.66 0.88
CA LEU A 179 29.76 -45.34 0.23
C LEU A 179 29.59 -45.29 -1.29
N THR A 180 28.78 -46.19 -1.86
CA THR A 180 28.37 -46.13 -3.28
C THR A 180 27.55 -44.87 -3.58
N GLY A 181 26.64 -44.47 -2.68
CA GLY A 181 25.90 -43.20 -2.77
C GLY A 181 26.82 -41.99 -2.77
N LEU A 182 27.83 -41.96 -1.88
CA LEU A 182 28.84 -40.91 -1.81
C LEU A 182 29.66 -40.81 -3.10
N LEU A 183 30.14 -41.94 -3.63
CA LEU A 183 30.90 -41.99 -4.87
C LEU A 183 30.08 -41.51 -6.08
N ARG A 184 28.77 -41.73 -6.10
CA ARG A 184 27.87 -41.18 -7.13
C ARG A 184 27.74 -39.65 -7.02
N VAL A 185 27.63 -39.12 -5.80
CA VAL A 185 27.66 -37.65 -5.58
C VAL A 185 29.00 -37.08 -6.07
N TYR A 186 30.15 -37.66 -5.69
CA TYR A 186 31.46 -37.22 -6.18
C TYR A 186 31.59 -37.27 -7.71
N LYS A 187 31.05 -38.31 -8.37
CA LYS A 187 31.05 -38.42 -9.85
C LYS A 187 30.22 -37.34 -10.53
N ASN A 188 29.12 -36.90 -9.90
CA ASN A 188 28.31 -35.80 -10.43
C ASN A 188 29.06 -34.45 -10.40
N TYR A 189 29.88 -34.22 -9.37
CA TYR A 189 30.66 -32.98 -9.25
C TYR A 189 32.02 -33.04 -9.98
N TYR A 190 32.62 -34.22 -10.13
CA TYR A 190 33.91 -34.44 -10.81
C TYR A 190 33.84 -35.63 -11.77
N PRO A 191 33.42 -35.42 -13.04
CA PRO A 191 33.25 -36.49 -14.02
C PRO A 191 34.58 -37.16 -14.44
N GLU A 192 35.72 -36.53 -14.15
CA GLU A 192 37.09 -37.01 -14.41
C GLU A 192 37.45 -38.29 -13.60
N ILE A 193 36.71 -38.59 -12.52
CA ILE A 193 37.03 -39.69 -11.60
C ILE A 193 36.40 -40.99 -12.14
N ILE A 194 37.24 -41.93 -12.59
CA ILE A 194 36.82 -43.27 -13.03
C ILE A 194 36.46 -44.12 -11.81
N VAL A 195 35.23 -43.98 -11.32
CA VAL A 195 34.63 -44.93 -10.39
C VAL A 195 34.15 -46.13 -11.22
N GLY A 196 34.77 -47.30 -11.04
CA GLY A 196 34.40 -48.55 -11.74
C GLY A 196 32.95 -49.00 -11.48
N ASP A 197 32.60 -50.22 -11.93
CA ASP A 197 31.23 -50.79 -11.97
C ASP A 197 30.42 -50.80 -10.67
N ILE A 198 31.01 -50.37 -9.55
CA ILE A 198 30.43 -50.24 -8.20
C ILE A 198 29.23 -49.26 -8.19
N THR A 199 29.13 -48.31 -9.13
CA THR A 199 28.04 -47.30 -9.18
C THR A 199 26.82 -47.69 -10.02
N LYS A 200 26.80 -48.89 -10.64
CA LYS A 200 25.68 -49.37 -11.49
C LYS A 200 24.44 -49.86 -10.71
N GLY A 201 24.51 -49.93 -9.37
CA GLY A 201 23.39 -50.38 -8.53
C GLY A 201 22.28 -49.33 -8.30
N ARG A 202 21.05 -49.82 -8.06
CA ARG A 202 19.84 -49.04 -7.66
C ARG A 202 19.85 -48.59 -6.18
N ALA A 203 21.00 -48.51 -5.53
CA ALA A 203 21.07 -48.02 -4.15
C ALA A 203 20.69 -46.52 -4.13
N ALA A 204 19.69 -46.18 -3.29
CA ALA A 204 19.10 -44.86 -3.24
C ALA A 204 20.13 -43.81 -2.80
N ALA A 205 20.06 -42.62 -3.39
CA ALA A 205 20.70 -41.44 -2.83
C ALA A 205 20.17 -41.25 -1.41
N PHE A 206 21.06 -41.39 -0.44
CA PHE A 206 21.03 -40.74 0.86
C PHE A 206 19.63 -40.20 1.30
N LYS A 207 18.81 -41.02 1.98
CA LYS A 207 17.54 -40.58 2.62
C LYS A 207 17.78 -39.88 3.96
N HIS A 208 16.99 -38.86 4.33
CA HIS A 208 17.12 -38.20 5.65
C HIS A 208 17.01 -39.25 6.78
N PRO A 209 17.87 -39.24 7.81
CA PRO A 209 17.93 -40.31 8.81
C PRO A 209 16.62 -40.52 9.57
N ASP A 210 15.88 -39.44 9.82
CA ASP A 210 14.60 -39.45 10.52
C ASP A 210 13.75 -38.23 10.12
N THR A 211 12.68 -38.44 9.34
CA THR A 211 11.77 -37.35 8.92
C THR A 211 10.82 -36.93 10.04
N GLN A 212 10.45 -37.85 10.93
CA GLN A 212 9.54 -37.58 12.06
C GLN A 212 10.22 -36.67 13.08
N TRP A 213 11.51 -36.90 13.35
CA TRP A 213 12.29 -36.02 14.20
C TRP A 213 12.36 -34.58 13.65
N ARG A 214 12.51 -34.44 12.32
CA ARG A 214 12.58 -33.14 11.64
C ARG A 214 11.26 -32.39 11.70
N GLU A 215 10.14 -33.08 11.46
CA GLU A 215 8.79 -32.52 11.60
C GLU A 215 8.56 -32.02 13.02
N ARG A 216 8.94 -32.82 14.03
CA ARG A 216 8.80 -32.44 15.43
C ARG A 216 9.65 -31.22 15.82
N LEU A 217 10.90 -31.16 15.35
CA LEU A 217 11.77 -29.99 15.57
C LEU A 217 11.13 -28.70 15.02
N ASN A 218 10.56 -28.78 13.81
CA ASN A 218 9.87 -27.65 13.20
C ASN A 218 8.64 -27.22 14.01
N GLU A 219 7.86 -28.17 14.55
CA GLU A 219 6.74 -27.86 15.45
C GLU A 219 7.20 -27.12 16.71
N ILE A 220 8.28 -27.57 17.35
CA ILE A 220 8.81 -26.97 18.57
C ILE A 220 9.31 -25.54 18.30
N GLN A 221 10.07 -25.35 17.22
CA GLN A 221 10.57 -24.02 16.83
C GLN A 221 9.41 -23.08 16.49
N GLN A 222 8.38 -23.56 15.79
CA GLN A 222 7.17 -22.78 15.50
C GLN A 222 6.39 -22.41 16.77
N GLN A 223 6.21 -23.33 17.72
CA GLN A 223 5.55 -23.04 18.99
C GLN A 223 6.33 -22.03 19.85
N HIS A 224 7.66 -22.02 19.73
CA HIS A 224 8.49 -21.04 20.41
C HIS A 224 8.41 -19.65 19.74
N LEU A 225 8.42 -19.61 18.41
CA LEU A 225 8.21 -18.39 17.62
C LEU A 225 6.83 -17.79 17.89
N ASP A 226 5.75 -18.59 17.81
CA ASP A 226 4.38 -18.14 18.10
C ASP A 226 4.26 -17.56 19.53
N ARG A 227 5.02 -18.08 20.51
CA ARG A 227 5.05 -17.56 21.89
C ARG A 227 5.89 -16.29 22.06
N GLN A 228 6.90 -16.07 21.22
CA GLN A 228 7.62 -14.79 21.14
C GLN A 228 6.85 -13.75 20.31
N GLU A 229 6.03 -14.18 19.35
CA GLU A 229 5.20 -13.32 18.48
C GLU A 229 4.05 -12.64 19.24
N ASP A 230 3.55 -13.22 20.34
CA ASP A 230 2.54 -12.57 21.21
C ASP A 230 3.10 -11.33 21.96
N ASP A 231 4.42 -11.12 21.94
CA ASP A 231 5.11 -10.01 22.65
C ASP A 231 5.89 -9.06 21.71
N GLY A 232 5.85 -9.24 20.38
CA GLY A 232 6.67 -8.46 19.44
C GLY A 232 6.07 -8.22 18.04
N ALA A 233 6.20 -6.98 17.54
CA ALA A 233 5.81 -6.61 16.19
C ALA A 233 6.61 -7.39 15.13
N ARG A 234 5.92 -7.98 14.15
CA ARG A 234 6.55 -8.71 13.04
C ARG A 234 7.55 -7.83 12.29
N ASN A 235 8.83 -8.13 12.42
CA ASN A 235 9.84 -7.60 11.52
C ASN A 235 9.60 -8.25 10.15
N GLY A 236 9.08 -7.51 9.18
CA GLY A 236 8.80 -8.00 7.82
C GLY A 236 10.04 -8.32 6.98
N PHE A 237 11.07 -8.90 7.60
CA PHE A 237 12.36 -9.32 7.03
C PHE A 237 12.57 -10.84 7.13
N ALA A 238 11.49 -11.59 7.31
CA ALA A 238 11.47 -13.05 7.23
C ALA A 238 10.45 -13.51 6.19
N VAL A 239 10.78 -14.55 5.42
CA VAL A 239 9.84 -15.19 4.49
C VAL A 239 8.69 -15.77 5.29
N ASN A 240 7.48 -15.40 4.90
CA ASN A 240 6.30 -15.79 5.64
C ASN A 240 5.86 -17.20 5.21
N ASN A 241 6.62 -18.22 5.64
CA ASN A 241 6.35 -19.64 5.36
C ASN A 241 4.98 -20.11 5.88
N ALA A 242 4.36 -19.34 6.80
CA ALA A 242 3.01 -19.56 7.30
C ALA A 242 1.91 -19.22 6.28
N LEU A 243 2.22 -18.51 5.19
CA LEU A 243 1.26 -18.13 4.16
C LEU A 243 0.59 -19.37 3.53
N GLY A 244 1.32 -20.45 3.30
CA GLY A 244 0.77 -21.66 2.65
C GLY A 244 -0.13 -22.55 3.52
N ARG A 245 -0.15 -22.38 4.86
CA ARG A 245 -0.94 -23.25 5.76
C ARG A 245 -1.94 -22.53 6.66
N ARG A 246 -1.77 -21.23 6.96
CA ARG A 246 -2.66 -20.46 7.83
C ARG A 246 -3.65 -19.56 7.08
N LEU A 247 -3.50 -19.35 5.77
CA LEU A 247 -4.41 -18.51 4.99
C LEU A 247 -5.63 -19.30 4.51
N LYS A 248 -6.82 -18.76 4.76
CA LYS A 248 -8.09 -19.18 4.12
C LYS A 248 -8.41 -18.21 2.99
N GLY A 249 -9.02 -18.68 1.91
CA GLY A 249 -9.45 -17.86 0.77
C GLY A 249 -8.33 -17.54 -0.23
N ALA A 250 -8.42 -16.38 -0.87
CA ALA A 250 -7.61 -15.97 -2.03
C ALA A 250 -6.09 -16.15 -1.89
N ARG A 251 -5.54 -15.93 -0.68
CA ARG A 251 -4.10 -15.97 -0.44
C ARG A 251 -3.52 -17.39 -0.36
N ALA A 252 -4.35 -18.43 -0.27
CA ALA A 252 -3.91 -19.83 -0.37
C ALA A 252 -3.61 -20.27 -1.81
N LEU A 253 -4.08 -19.49 -2.80
CA LEU A 253 -3.87 -19.75 -4.23
C LEU A 253 -2.48 -19.30 -4.71
N VAL A 254 -1.83 -18.40 -3.97
CA VAL A 254 -0.49 -17.90 -4.30
C VAL A 254 0.56 -18.88 -3.76
N PRO A 255 1.45 -19.43 -4.62
CA PRO A 255 2.54 -20.29 -4.17
C PRO A 255 3.49 -19.56 -3.21
N GLY A 256 4.07 -20.28 -2.26
CA GLY A 256 5.04 -19.72 -1.31
C GLY A 256 6.37 -19.34 -1.97
N VAL A 257 7.19 -18.54 -1.29
CA VAL A 257 8.54 -18.21 -1.80
C VAL A 257 9.41 -19.45 -1.74
N HIS A 258 9.84 -19.92 -2.92
CA HIS A 258 10.75 -21.07 -3.05
C HIS A 258 11.84 -20.82 -4.09
N THR A 259 13.08 -21.04 -3.70
CA THR A 259 14.29 -21.08 -4.54
C THR A 259 14.72 -22.53 -4.78
N LEU A 260 14.70 -22.97 -6.05
CA LEU A 260 15.01 -24.36 -6.43
C LEU A 260 16.45 -24.57 -6.94
N HIS A 261 17.18 -23.51 -7.29
CA HIS A 261 18.47 -23.59 -7.99
C HIS A 261 19.61 -22.78 -7.35
N ALA A 262 19.63 -22.68 -6.01
CA ALA A 262 20.65 -21.92 -5.28
C ALA A 262 22.09 -22.37 -5.58
N HIS A 263 22.94 -21.44 -6.03
CA HIS A 263 24.38 -21.64 -6.18
C HIS A 263 25.14 -21.52 -4.84
N GLU A 264 26.30 -22.16 -4.69
CA GLU A 264 27.08 -22.19 -3.43
C GLU A 264 27.51 -20.81 -2.90
N THR A 265 27.57 -19.80 -3.76
CA THR A 265 27.90 -18.41 -3.41
C THR A 265 26.68 -17.51 -3.24
N SER A 266 25.48 -18.03 -3.51
CA SER A 266 24.22 -17.30 -3.43
C SER A 266 23.52 -17.55 -2.10
N VAL A 267 22.70 -16.60 -1.68
CA VAL A 267 21.88 -16.70 -0.47
C VAL A 267 20.42 -16.69 -0.89
N THR A 268 19.62 -17.56 -0.28
CA THR A 268 18.19 -17.65 -0.57
C THR A 268 17.39 -16.66 0.29
N LEU A 269 16.21 -16.24 -0.18
CA LEU A 269 15.39 -15.28 0.60
C LEU A 269 14.87 -15.91 1.90
N GLU A 270 14.71 -17.23 1.90
CA GLU A 270 14.25 -18.06 3.01
C GLU A 270 15.20 -18.09 4.21
N GLU A 271 16.47 -17.66 4.03
CA GLU A 271 17.51 -17.65 5.06
C GLU A 271 17.57 -16.35 5.88
N PHE A 272 16.83 -15.31 5.48
CA PHE A 272 16.86 -14.02 6.18
C PHE A 272 15.79 -13.93 7.28
N ASP A 273 16.21 -13.38 8.42
CA ASP A 273 15.38 -13.05 9.60
C ASP A 273 15.56 -11.60 10.07
N SER A 274 16.47 -10.85 9.43
CA SER A 274 16.93 -9.53 9.88
C SER A 274 17.20 -8.58 8.71
N ALA A 275 16.93 -7.29 8.93
CA ALA A 275 17.15 -6.24 7.92
C ALA A 275 18.62 -6.10 7.55
N GLU A 276 19.52 -6.18 8.54
CA GLU A 276 20.97 -6.07 8.33
C GLU A 276 21.50 -7.23 7.48
N GLY A 277 21.05 -8.47 7.77
CA GLY A 277 21.41 -9.65 6.98
C GLY A 277 20.95 -9.54 5.52
N PHE A 278 19.75 -9.02 5.30
CA PHE A 278 19.18 -8.80 3.97
C PHE A 278 19.96 -7.75 3.16
N VAL A 279 20.27 -6.59 3.74
CA VAL A 279 21.00 -5.52 3.05
C VAL A 279 22.43 -5.92 2.72
N ASN A 280 23.14 -6.58 3.65
CA ASN A 280 24.53 -6.98 3.46
C ASN A 280 24.71 -8.04 2.36
N ASN A 281 23.66 -8.79 2.03
CA ASN A 281 23.72 -9.86 1.03
C ASN A 281 22.90 -9.56 -0.24
N LEU A 282 22.37 -8.34 -0.41
CA LEU A 282 21.44 -7.97 -1.48
C LEU A 282 21.89 -8.39 -2.89
N GLU A 283 23.19 -8.28 -3.18
CA GLU A 283 23.78 -8.65 -4.48
C GLU A 283 23.89 -10.16 -4.69
N LYS A 284 24.01 -10.93 -3.60
CA LYS A 284 24.17 -12.39 -3.59
C LYS A 284 22.83 -13.12 -3.54
N ILE A 285 21.71 -12.40 -3.39
CA ILE A 285 20.38 -13.01 -3.34
C ILE A 285 20.04 -13.58 -4.71
N GLU A 286 19.75 -14.88 -4.75
CA GLU A 286 19.23 -15.54 -5.94
C GLU A 286 17.71 -15.32 -6.07
N MET A 287 17.24 -15.09 -7.30
CA MET A 287 15.82 -14.85 -7.56
C MET A 287 14.98 -16.10 -7.29
N PRO A 288 13.87 -16.00 -6.55
CA PRO A 288 12.95 -17.11 -6.38
C PRO A 288 12.44 -17.70 -7.68
N SER A 289 12.20 -19.02 -7.66
CA SER A 289 11.58 -19.71 -8.78
C SER A 289 10.09 -19.33 -8.90
N GLN A 290 9.42 -19.08 -7.77
CA GLN A 290 7.99 -18.75 -7.68
C GLN A 290 7.78 -17.25 -7.42
N LEU A 291 8.01 -16.42 -8.45
CA LEU A 291 7.97 -14.95 -8.33
C LEU A 291 6.58 -14.36 -8.06
N VAL A 292 5.51 -15.12 -8.28
CA VAL A 292 4.14 -14.67 -8.00
C VAL A 292 3.90 -14.49 -6.50
N ALA A 293 4.71 -15.15 -5.66
CA ALA A 293 4.72 -14.95 -4.22
C ALA A 293 4.94 -13.48 -3.80
N VAL A 294 5.46 -12.62 -4.69
CA VAL A 294 5.53 -11.16 -4.51
C VAL A 294 4.19 -10.57 -4.07
N LEU A 295 3.08 -11.12 -4.54
CA LEU A 295 1.76 -10.59 -4.21
C LEU A 295 1.42 -10.73 -2.71
N ALA A 296 2.00 -11.74 -2.03
CA ALA A 296 1.65 -12.07 -0.66
C ALA A 296 2.81 -11.93 0.34
N ASP A 297 4.07 -12.04 -0.10
CA ASP A 297 5.25 -12.05 0.78
C ASP A 297 5.94 -10.67 0.86
N PRO A 298 5.93 -9.99 2.03
CA PRO A 298 6.49 -8.65 2.18
C PRO A 298 8.01 -8.55 1.97
N LEU A 299 8.76 -9.62 2.24
CA LEU A 299 10.21 -9.61 2.05
C LEU A 299 10.57 -9.64 0.57
N LEU A 300 9.87 -10.48 -0.20
CA LEU A 300 10.02 -10.54 -1.65
C LEU A 300 9.55 -9.24 -2.34
N GLN A 301 8.50 -8.58 -1.82
CA GLN A 301 8.08 -7.23 -2.28
C GLN A 301 9.21 -6.21 -2.12
N LYS A 302 9.84 -6.15 -0.94
CA LYS A 302 10.98 -5.26 -0.66
C LYS A 302 12.17 -5.58 -1.56
N PHE A 303 12.45 -6.85 -1.80
CA PHE A 303 13.54 -7.27 -2.67
C PHE A 303 13.35 -6.80 -4.11
N LEU A 304 12.16 -6.98 -4.71
CA LEU A 304 11.91 -6.50 -6.07
C LEU A 304 11.85 -4.97 -6.16
N LEU A 305 11.44 -4.28 -5.10
CA LEU A 305 11.46 -2.82 -5.05
C LEU A 305 12.89 -2.28 -5.05
N LEU A 306 13.80 -2.91 -4.30
CA LEU A 306 15.21 -2.52 -4.24
C LEU A 306 16.02 -2.98 -5.45
N ARG A 307 15.66 -4.12 -6.05
CA ARG A 307 16.31 -4.71 -7.23
C ARG A 307 15.27 -5.05 -8.30
N PRO A 308 14.81 -4.06 -9.09
CA PRO A 308 13.87 -4.31 -10.16
C PRO A 308 14.50 -5.20 -11.24
N SER A 309 13.72 -6.15 -11.76
CA SER A 309 14.15 -7.06 -12.82
C SER A 309 13.06 -7.21 -13.87
N GLU A 310 13.37 -6.89 -15.12
CA GLU A 310 12.43 -7.00 -16.23
C GLU A 310 11.99 -8.45 -16.47
N GLN A 311 12.93 -9.40 -16.35
CA GLN A 311 12.65 -10.83 -16.46
C GLN A 311 11.66 -11.29 -15.37
N ALA A 312 11.77 -10.73 -14.17
CA ALA A 312 10.85 -11.06 -13.09
C ALA A 312 9.44 -10.55 -13.39
N SER A 313 9.32 -9.30 -13.82
CA SER A 313 8.05 -8.70 -14.25
C SER A 313 7.40 -9.48 -15.40
N GLN A 314 8.18 -9.91 -16.40
CA GLN A 314 7.68 -10.73 -17.51
C GLN A 314 7.16 -12.09 -17.02
N ARG A 315 7.86 -12.76 -16.09
CA ARG A 315 7.41 -14.04 -15.53
C ARG A 315 6.13 -13.90 -14.72
N ILE A 316 6.00 -12.85 -13.91
CA ILE A 316 4.76 -12.52 -13.18
C ILE A 316 3.63 -12.27 -14.17
N SER A 317 3.89 -11.47 -15.23
CA SER A 317 2.90 -11.20 -16.28
C SER A 317 2.45 -12.47 -16.99
N ASN A 318 3.37 -13.34 -17.38
CA ASN A 318 3.03 -14.57 -18.11
C ASN A 318 2.17 -15.51 -17.25
N TRP A 319 2.47 -15.61 -15.94
CA TRP A 319 1.66 -16.40 -15.02
C TRP A 319 0.26 -15.82 -14.85
N LEU A 320 0.13 -14.51 -14.62
CA LEU A 320 -1.18 -13.85 -14.48
C LEU A 320 -2.04 -14.01 -15.75
N MET A 321 -1.43 -13.84 -16.93
CA MET A 321 -2.13 -14.01 -18.19
C MET A 321 -2.52 -15.47 -18.46
N ALA A 322 -1.72 -16.44 -18.02
CA ALA A 322 -2.08 -17.85 -18.08
C ALA A 322 -3.33 -18.11 -17.23
N CYS A 323 -3.40 -17.58 -16.00
CA CYS A 323 -4.59 -17.72 -15.15
C CYS A 323 -5.85 -17.10 -15.78
N VAL A 324 -5.73 -15.95 -16.44
CA VAL A 324 -6.85 -15.36 -17.19
C VAL A 324 -7.27 -16.28 -18.35
N GLY A 325 -6.29 -16.84 -19.07
CA GLY A 325 -6.51 -17.81 -20.13
C GLY A 325 -7.25 -19.07 -19.66
N ASP A 326 -6.84 -19.64 -18.52
CA ASP A 326 -7.44 -20.84 -17.94
C ASP A 326 -8.91 -20.62 -17.54
N VAL A 327 -9.25 -19.41 -17.07
CA VAL A 327 -10.66 -19.05 -16.80
C VAL A 327 -11.44 -18.83 -18.09
N ALA A 328 -10.81 -18.24 -19.11
CA ALA A 328 -11.44 -18.03 -20.41
C ALA A 328 -11.69 -19.35 -21.18
N SER A 329 -10.82 -20.37 -21.00
CA SER A 329 -11.02 -21.72 -21.54
C SER A 329 -12.04 -22.55 -20.74
N GLY A 330 -12.41 -22.10 -19.54
CA GLY A 330 -13.31 -22.81 -18.63
C GLY A 330 -12.61 -23.88 -17.77
N ASP A 331 -11.27 -23.90 -17.76
CA ASP A 331 -10.46 -24.81 -16.94
C ASP A 331 -10.38 -24.37 -15.46
N ALA A 332 -10.73 -23.11 -15.17
CA ALA A 332 -10.77 -22.54 -13.82
C ALA A 332 -12.06 -21.74 -13.54
N ASP A 333 -12.46 -21.67 -12.27
CA ASP A 333 -13.64 -20.92 -11.81
C ASP A 333 -13.40 -19.40 -11.91
N PRO A 334 -14.33 -18.59 -12.48
CA PRO A 334 -14.27 -17.14 -12.43
C PRO A 334 -14.02 -16.53 -11.04
N SER A 335 -14.41 -17.21 -9.96
CA SER A 335 -14.11 -16.77 -8.59
C SER A 335 -12.60 -16.64 -8.32
N PHE A 336 -11.76 -17.41 -9.03
CA PHE A 336 -10.31 -17.36 -8.93
C PHE A 336 -9.76 -15.97 -9.28
N LEU A 337 -10.28 -15.33 -10.32
CA LEU A 337 -9.81 -13.99 -10.71
C LEU A 337 -10.20 -12.92 -9.69
N LEU A 338 -11.39 -13.05 -9.08
CA LEU A 338 -11.82 -12.15 -8.00
C LEU A 338 -10.92 -12.28 -6.78
N ASP A 339 -10.48 -13.48 -6.46
CA ASP A 339 -9.52 -13.73 -5.41
C ASP A 339 -8.14 -13.13 -5.73
N MET A 340 -7.67 -13.26 -6.97
CA MET A 340 -6.43 -12.59 -7.40
C MET A 340 -6.51 -11.06 -7.33
N VAL A 341 -7.66 -10.46 -7.68
CA VAL A 341 -7.88 -9.02 -7.55
C VAL A 341 -7.74 -8.55 -6.10
N GLU A 342 -8.17 -9.34 -5.12
CA GLU A 342 -8.03 -9.01 -3.70
C GLU A 342 -6.55 -8.99 -3.27
N VAL A 343 -5.76 -9.98 -3.71
CA VAL A 343 -4.32 -9.99 -3.40
C VAL A 343 -3.59 -8.83 -4.11
N ILE A 344 -3.96 -8.52 -5.36
CA ILE A 344 -3.41 -7.38 -6.09
C ILE A 344 -3.80 -6.05 -5.42
N HIS A 345 -5.04 -5.93 -4.93
CA HIS A 345 -5.51 -4.75 -4.20
C HIS A 345 -4.68 -4.51 -2.93
N ASP A 346 -4.46 -5.54 -2.12
CA ASP A 346 -3.59 -5.46 -0.94
C ASP A 346 -2.17 -5.01 -1.30
N TYR A 347 -1.60 -5.59 -2.36
CA TYR A 347 -0.28 -5.22 -2.86
C TYR A 347 -0.24 -3.75 -3.29
N VAL A 348 -1.18 -3.30 -4.12
CA VAL A 348 -1.25 -1.92 -4.63
C VAL A 348 -1.51 -0.92 -3.50
N LEU A 349 -2.30 -1.29 -2.49
CA LEU A 349 -2.50 -0.44 -1.31
C LEU A 349 -1.23 -0.30 -0.47
N SER A 350 -0.36 -1.31 -0.46
CA SER A 350 0.91 -1.27 0.25
C SER A 350 1.99 -0.48 -0.50
N THR A 351 2.06 -0.62 -1.83
CA THR A 351 3.08 0.04 -2.66
C THR A 351 2.65 1.41 -3.16
N LYS A 352 1.34 1.69 -3.20
CA LYS A 352 0.72 2.86 -3.84
C LYS A 352 1.06 2.99 -5.33
N GLU A 353 1.44 1.89 -5.98
CA GLU A 353 1.81 1.85 -7.39
C GLU A 353 1.17 0.67 -8.10
N LEU A 354 0.52 0.93 -9.24
CA LEU A 354 0.01 -0.10 -10.13
C LEU A 354 0.97 -0.33 -11.30
N SER A 355 1.72 -1.43 -11.26
CA SER A 355 2.62 -1.82 -12.35
C SER A 355 1.86 -2.07 -13.67
N PRO A 356 2.47 -1.81 -14.86
CA PRO A 356 1.88 -2.14 -16.15
C PRO A 356 1.45 -3.60 -16.29
N VAL A 357 2.12 -4.52 -15.58
CA VAL A 357 1.77 -5.95 -15.53
C VAL A 357 0.37 -6.15 -14.96
N PHE A 358 0.06 -5.51 -13.84
CA PHE A 358 -1.25 -5.60 -13.20
C PHE A 358 -2.32 -4.84 -13.98
N LEU A 359 -1.96 -3.72 -14.61
CA LEU A 359 -2.87 -2.99 -15.49
C LEU A 359 -3.32 -3.85 -16.69
N LYS A 360 -2.39 -4.60 -17.29
CA LYS A 360 -2.70 -5.55 -18.37
C LYS A 360 -3.63 -6.68 -17.90
N PHE A 361 -3.35 -7.26 -16.74
CA PHE A 361 -4.23 -8.26 -16.12
C PHE A 361 -5.64 -7.68 -15.88
N LEU A 362 -5.75 -6.49 -15.28
CA LEU A 362 -7.03 -5.84 -15.01
C LEU A 362 -7.82 -5.56 -16.28
N LYS A 363 -7.16 -5.17 -17.38
CA LYS A 363 -7.80 -4.97 -18.67
C LYS A 363 -8.50 -6.22 -19.19
N GLU A 364 -7.85 -7.39 -19.09
CA GLU A 364 -8.47 -8.65 -19.51
C GLU A 364 -9.54 -9.12 -18.51
N PHE A 365 -9.29 -8.99 -17.21
CA PHE A 365 -10.26 -9.30 -16.16
C PHE A 365 -11.56 -8.49 -16.32
N LEU A 366 -11.49 -7.20 -16.63
CA LEU A 366 -12.67 -6.35 -16.81
C LEU A 366 -13.57 -6.81 -17.97
N GLN A 367 -13.06 -7.59 -18.93
CA GLN A 367 -13.88 -8.11 -20.03
C GLN A 367 -14.86 -9.18 -19.52
N THR A 368 -14.39 -10.03 -18.61
CA THR A 368 -15.17 -11.13 -18.01
C THR A 368 -15.92 -10.71 -16.74
N TRP A 369 -15.52 -9.62 -16.10
CA TRP A 369 -16.14 -9.12 -14.87
C TRP A 369 -17.61 -8.72 -15.05
N ASN A 370 -18.41 -8.95 -14.00
CA ASN A 370 -19.85 -8.68 -13.97
C ASN A 370 -20.22 -7.25 -13.54
N GLY A 371 -19.29 -6.48 -13.00
CA GLY A 371 -19.51 -5.09 -12.57
C GLY A 371 -20.06 -4.91 -11.15
N SER A 372 -20.32 -6.00 -10.42
CA SER A 372 -20.84 -5.97 -9.04
C SER A 372 -19.83 -6.47 -8.02
N ASP A 373 -19.13 -7.56 -8.31
CA ASP A 373 -18.35 -8.28 -7.30
C ASP A 373 -17.03 -7.56 -7.02
N LYS A 374 -16.71 -7.38 -5.73
CA LYS A 374 -15.51 -6.65 -5.26
C LYS A 374 -15.34 -5.27 -5.94
N ARG A 375 -16.46 -4.60 -6.30
CA ARG A 375 -16.50 -3.32 -7.02
C ARG A 375 -15.59 -2.26 -6.42
N ASP A 376 -15.66 -2.06 -5.11
CA ASP A 376 -14.87 -1.02 -4.43
C ASP A 376 -13.37 -1.31 -4.51
N MET A 377 -12.96 -2.57 -4.35
CA MET A 377 -11.56 -2.99 -4.50
C MET A 377 -11.05 -2.78 -5.92
N VAL A 378 -11.85 -3.10 -6.93
CA VAL A 378 -11.49 -2.88 -8.35
C VAL A 378 -11.29 -1.39 -8.64
N LEU A 379 -12.24 -0.54 -8.20
CA LEU A 379 -12.17 0.91 -8.39
C LEU A 379 -10.97 1.52 -7.65
N GLU A 380 -10.75 1.11 -6.40
CA GLU A 380 -9.61 1.61 -5.61
C GLU A 380 -8.27 1.17 -6.21
N THR A 381 -8.15 -0.08 -6.66
CA THR A 381 -6.94 -0.57 -7.35
C THR A 381 -6.65 0.22 -8.62
N LEU A 382 -7.66 0.42 -9.47
CA LEU A 382 -7.52 1.18 -10.71
C LEU A 382 -7.22 2.66 -10.46
N SER A 383 -7.54 3.21 -9.29
CA SER A 383 -7.25 4.61 -8.96
C SER A 383 -5.73 4.88 -8.86
N PHE A 384 -4.92 3.84 -8.66
CA PHE A 384 -3.46 3.90 -8.67
C PHE A 384 -2.85 3.64 -10.07
N ALA A 385 -3.66 3.62 -11.13
CA ALA A 385 -3.14 3.46 -12.49
C ALA A 385 -2.09 4.55 -12.80
N PRO A 386 -0.96 4.20 -13.45
CA PRO A 386 0.10 5.16 -13.73
C PRO A 386 -0.37 6.20 -14.76
N LEU A 387 0.24 7.38 -14.70
CA LEU A 387 0.01 8.42 -15.69
C LEU A 387 0.68 8.02 -17.01
N SER A 388 -0.15 7.62 -17.98
CA SER A 388 0.25 7.23 -19.35
C SER A 388 -0.51 8.04 -20.39
N GLU A 389 -0.21 7.83 -21.68
CA GLU A 389 -1.03 8.39 -22.76
C GLU A 389 -2.49 7.92 -22.62
N PHE A 390 -3.43 8.85 -22.79
CA PHE A 390 -4.86 8.55 -22.61
C PHE A 390 -5.37 7.48 -23.59
N THR A 391 -4.73 7.35 -24.76
CA THR A 391 -5.02 6.32 -25.78
C THR A 391 -4.88 4.90 -25.23
N GLU A 392 -3.94 4.66 -24.30
CA GLU A 392 -3.73 3.36 -23.67
C GLU A 392 -4.76 3.08 -22.57
N LEU A 393 -5.22 4.13 -21.88
CA LEU A 393 -6.13 4.04 -20.74
C LEU A 393 -7.62 4.06 -21.15
N SER A 394 -7.97 4.73 -22.26
CA SER A 394 -9.35 4.85 -22.74
C SER A 394 -10.07 3.51 -22.81
N PRO A 395 -9.50 2.44 -23.41
CA PRO A 395 -10.20 1.15 -23.51
C PRO A 395 -10.56 0.55 -22.14
N ILE A 396 -9.74 0.80 -21.12
CA ILE A 396 -9.99 0.32 -19.75
C ILE A 396 -11.13 1.13 -19.13
N PHE A 397 -11.12 2.45 -19.29
CA PHE A 397 -12.17 3.33 -18.77
C PHE A 397 -13.51 3.13 -19.49
N ASP A 398 -13.51 2.92 -20.80
CA ASP A 398 -14.71 2.65 -21.59
C ASP A 398 -15.35 1.32 -21.15
N LEU A 399 -14.52 0.28 -20.95
CA LEU A 399 -14.99 -1.01 -20.44
C LEU A 399 -15.53 -0.89 -19.01
N LEU A 400 -14.83 -0.17 -18.14
CA LEU A 400 -15.25 0.11 -16.78
C LEU A 400 -16.62 0.83 -16.73
N GLN A 401 -16.79 1.87 -17.56
CA GLN A 401 -18.07 2.58 -17.68
C GLN A 401 -19.18 1.67 -18.18
N SER A 402 -18.91 0.86 -19.22
CA SER A 402 -19.91 -0.05 -19.80
C SER A 402 -20.44 -1.09 -18.80
N LYS A 403 -19.59 -1.54 -17.87
CA LYS A 403 -19.95 -2.54 -16.85
C LYS A 403 -20.65 -1.92 -15.64
N LEU A 404 -20.31 -0.68 -15.28
CA LEU A 404 -20.79 -0.04 -14.05
C LEU A 404 -22.00 0.85 -14.24
N LEU A 405 -22.16 1.49 -15.41
CA LEU A 405 -23.27 2.40 -15.67
C LEU A 405 -24.57 1.62 -15.87
N ASN A 406 -25.50 1.78 -14.92
CA ASN A 406 -26.85 1.22 -14.99
C ASN A 406 -27.93 2.32 -14.99
N ASN A 407 -27.59 3.53 -15.44
CA ASN A 407 -28.44 4.73 -15.43
C ASN A 407 -28.94 5.17 -14.03
N THR A 408 -28.34 4.67 -12.94
CA THR A 408 -28.64 5.15 -11.59
C THR A 408 -27.64 6.23 -11.14
N PRO A 409 -28.08 7.22 -10.33
CA PRO A 409 -27.18 8.25 -9.82
C PRO A 409 -26.05 7.67 -8.94
N ILE A 410 -26.30 6.56 -8.24
CA ILE A 410 -25.31 5.87 -7.39
C ILE A 410 -24.15 5.32 -8.23
N SER A 411 -24.46 4.72 -9.38
CA SER A 411 -23.42 4.19 -10.27
C SER A 411 -22.54 5.30 -10.86
N GLN A 412 -23.15 6.42 -11.24
CA GLN A 412 -22.48 7.60 -11.75
C GLN A 412 -21.60 8.24 -10.68
N LEU A 413 -22.11 8.41 -9.45
CA LEU A 413 -21.34 8.94 -8.32
C LEU A 413 -20.13 8.09 -7.99
N SER A 414 -20.28 6.76 -8.01
CA SER A 414 -19.15 5.84 -7.75
C SER A 414 -18.04 6.00 -8.81
N LEU A 415 -18.42 6.14 -10.08
CA LEU A 415 -17.46 6.40 -11.17
C LEU A 415 -16.81 7.78 -11.03
N LEU A 416 -17.55 8.81 -10.61
CA LEU A 416 -16.97 10.13 -10.32
C LEU A 416 -15.97 10.06 -9.17
N SER A 417 -16.31 9.34 -8.09
CA SER A 417 -15.40 9.14 -6.97
C SER A 417 -14.11 8.45 -7.42
N PHE A 418 -14.23 7.44 -8.29
CA PHE A 418 -13.09 6.77 -8.90
C PHE A 418 -12.21 7.74 -9.71
N TYR A 419 -12.80 8.51 -10.65
CA TYR A 419 -12.05 9.47 -11.46
C TYR A 419 -11.42 10.58 -10.64
N ASN A 420 -12.09 11.02 -9.57
CA ASN A 420 -11.54 11.98 -8.62
C ASN A 420 -10.31 11.43 -7.90
N ASN A 421 -10.36 10.19 -7.42
CA ASN A 421 -9.22 9.54 -6.76
C ASN A 421 -8.05 9.33 -7.74
N LEU A 422 -8.34 8.93 -8.98
CA LEU A 422 -7.35 8.80 -10.04
C LEU A 422 -6.65 10.14 -10.34
N LEU A 423 -7.43 11.21 -10.53
CA LEU A 423 -6.90 12.56 -10.74
C LEU A 423 -6.07 13.03 -9.55
N HIS A 424 -6.52 12.75 -8.32
CA HIS A 424 -5.78 13.09 -7.11
C HIS A 424 -4.41 12.39 -7.09
N ASN A 425 -4.39 11.07 -7.32
CA ASN A 425 -3.16 10.28 -7.35
C ASN A 425 -2.19 10.76 -8.45
N TRP A 426 -2.69 11.03 -9.67
CA TRP A 426 -1.87 11.60 -10.74
C TRP A 426 -1.30 12.98 -10.38
N THR A 427 -2.11 13.82 -9.75
CA THR A 427 -1.69 15.15 -9.32
C THR A 427 -0.63 15.07 -8.23
N THR A 428 -0.80 14.19 -7.23
CA THR A 428 0.20 13.97 -6.19
C THR A 428 1.53 13.47 -6.77
N THR A 429 1.48 12.56 -7.75
CA THR A 429 2.68 12.09 -8.44
C THR A 429 3.38 13.22 -9.18
N LEU A 430 2.64 14.02 -9.96
CA LEU A 430 3.18 15.18 -10.69
C LEU A 430 3.76 16.26 -9.78
N LEU A 431 3.14 16.52 -8.62
CA LEU A 431 3.64 17.48 -7.64
C LEU A 431 4.91 16.98 -6.92
N SER A 432 5.10 15.66 -6.81
CA SER A 432 6.30 15.06 -6.24
C SER A 432 7.50 15.04 -7.19
N LEU A 433 7.26 15.15 -8.50
CA LEU A 433 8.29 15.12 -9.54
C LEU A 433 9.06 16.45 -9.60
N PRO A 434 10.38 16.40 -9.87
CA PRO A 434 11.16 17.60 -10.13
C PRO A 434 10.62 18.39 -11.34
N PRO A 435 10.68 19.74 -11.33
CA PRO A 435 10.16 20.56 -12.41
C PRO A 435 10.86 20.33 -13.76
N SER A 436 12.07 19.77 -13.76
CA SER A 436 12.82 19.40 -14.96
C SER A 436 12.24 18.20 -15.72
N THR A 437 11.49 17.31 -15.05
CA THR A 437 10.92 16.09 -15.64
C THR A 437 9.48 16.26 -16.12
N LEU A 438 8.82 17.37 -15.79
CA LEU A 438 7.44 17.65 -16.22
C LEU A 438 7.24 17.67 -17.74
N PRO A 439 8.15 18.25 -18.57
CA PRO A 439 7.95 18.33 -20.02
C PRO A 439 7.90 16.98 -20.74
N SER A 440 8.46 15.92 -20.13
CA SER A 440 8.45 14.56 -20.68
C SER A 440 7.27 13.70 -20.22
N GLN A 441 6.43 14.20 -19.31
CA GLN A 441 5.27 13.48 -18.81
C GLN A 441 4.03 13.78 -19.69
N PRO A 442 3.09 12.82 -19.84
CA PRO A 442 1.89 13.01 -20.64
C PRO A 442 0.84 13.83 -19.86
N VAL A 443 1.14 15.10 -19.58
CA VAL A 443 0.27 16.02 -18.82
C VAL A 443 -1.07 16.26 -19.55
N ASP A 444 -1.10 16.11 -20.88
CA ASP A 444 -2.31 16.21 -21.70
C ASP A 444 -3.33 15.09 -21.41
N SER A 445 -2.90 13.97 -20.80
CA SER A 445 -3.83 12.94 -20.34
C SER A 445 -4.77 13.44 -19.24
N LEU A 446 -4.36 14.43 -18.44
CA LEU A 446 -5.23 15.05 -17.44
C LEU A 446 -6.36 15.84 -18.07
N THR A 447 -6.05 16.69 -19.06
CA THR A 447 -7.06 17.48 -19.76
C THR A 447 -8.01 16.55 -20.54
N THR A 448 -7.48 15.50 -21.16
CA THR A 448 -8.27 14.49 -21.87
C THR A 448 -9.18 13.72 -20.91
N LEU A 449 -8.70 13.31 -19.74
CA LEU A 449 -9.52 12.65 -18.72
C LEU A 449 -10.65 13.56 -18.24
N ILE A 450 -10.37 14.85 -17.99
CA ILE A 450 -11.41 15.83 -17.62
C ILE A 450 -12.47 15.92 -18.73
N THR A 451 -12.06 15.97 -20.00
CA THR A 451 -13.01 15.98 -21.12
C THR A 451 -13.84 14.71 -21.22
N HIS A 452 -13.26 13.55 -20.89
CA HIS A 452 -13.93 12.26 -20.89
C HIS A 452 -14.97 12.12 -19.75
N VAL A 453 -14.73 12.73 -18.59
CA VAL A 453 -15.64 12.68 -17.43
C VAL A 453 -16.80 13.70 -17.54
N ASN A 454 -16.61 14.77 -18.31
CA ASN A 454 -17.60 15.84 -18.48
C ASN A 454 -19.04 15.38 -18.84
N PRO A 455 -19.26 14.44 -19.78
CA PRO A 455 -20.60 13.94 -20.11
C PRO A 455 -21.28 13.26 -18.91
N LEU A 456 -20.51 12.58 -18.06
CA LEU A 456 -21.01 11.91 -16.87
C LEU A 456 -21.44 12.95 -15.81
N CYS A 457 -20.64 13.99 -15.58
CA CYS A 457 -21.02 15.12 -14.72
C CYS A 457 -22.29 15.83 -15.22
N LEU A 458 -22.40 16.05 -16.52
CA LEU A 458 -23.58 16.66 -17.15
C LEU A 458 -24.84 15.81 -16.94
N THR A 459 -24.74 14.50 -17.19
CA THR A 459 -25.85 13.56 -17.03
C THR A 459 -26.32 13.50 -15.57
N LEU A 460 -25.38 13.48 -14.62
CA LEU A 460 -25.71 13.49 -13.20
C LEU A 460 -26.37 14.81 -12.77
N SER A 461 -25.83 15.95 -13.21
CA SER A 461 -26.42 17.27 -12.91
C SER A 461 -27.85 17.41 -13.45
N GLN A 462 -28.14 16.82 -14.62
CA GLN A 462 -29.48 16.82 -15.21
C GLN A 462 -30.44 15.84 -14.52
N SER A 463 -29.96 14.65 -14.15
CA SER A 463 -30.78 13.60 -13.54
C SER A 463 -30.97 13.75 -12.03
N SER A 464 -30.08 14.49 -11.35
CA SER A 464 -30.09 14.67 -9.89
C SER A 464 -29.49 16.02 -9.48
N PRO A 465 -30.26 17.12 -9.59
CA PRO A 465 -29.77 18.50 -9.39
C PRO A 465 -29.37 18.84 -7.94
N THR A 466 -29.69 17.98 -6.96
CA THR A 466 -29.37 18.15 -5.53
C THR A 466 -28.04 17.50 -5.13
N LEU A 467 -27.48 16.60 -5.95
CA LEU A 467 -26.22 15.94 -5.67
C LEU A 467 -25.06 16.86 -6.09
N SER A 468 -24.29 17.31 -5.09
CA SER A 468 -23.15 18.20 -5.30
C SER A 468 -21.96 17.38 -5.84
N THR A 469 -21.52 17.65 -7.06
CA THR A 469 -20.27 17.09 -7.59
C THR A 469 -19.13 18.05 -7.30
N SER A 470 -18.20 17.65 -6.45
CA SER A 470 -16.94 18.36 -6.21
C SER A 470 -16.03 18.21 -7.42
N LEU A 471 -15.79 19.29 -8.16
CA LEU A 471 -14.77 19.32 -9.21
C LEU A 471 -13.42 19.60 -8.54
N SER A 472 -12.52 18.62 -8.52
CA SER A 472 -11.16 18.76 -8.01
C SER A 472 -10.23 19.43 -9.03
N HIS A 473 -9.27 20.21 -8.54
CA HIS A 473 -8.31 21.01 -9.32
C HIS A 473 -7.24 20.19 -10.06
N VAL A 474 -7.21 20.22 -11.39
CA VAL A 474 -6.02 19.96 -12.24
C VAL A 474 -6.20 20.64 -13.64
N PRO A 475 -5.22 20.65 -14.57
CA PRO A 475 -4.83 21.82 -15.39
C PRO A 475 -5.98 22.40 -16.24
N ILE A 476 -5.84 23.67 -16.64
CA ILE A 476 -6.92 24.62 -16.99
C ILE A 476 -7.78 24.25 -18.23
N ALA A 477 -8.40 23.07 -18.22
CA ALA A 477 -9.51 22.72 -19.07
C ALA A 477 -10.76 23.36 -18.47
N ILE A 478 -11.37 24.28 -19.21
CA ILE A 478 -12.56 24.99 -18.75
C ILE A 478 -13.75 24.02 -18.77
N PRO A 479 -14.57 23.99 -17.70
CA PRO A 479 -15.76 23.15 -17.67
C PRO A 479 -16.73 23.47 -18.83
N PRO A 480 -17.48 22.49 -19.34
CA PRO A 480 -18.46 22.72 -20.40
C PRO A 480 -19.48 23.80 -19.98
N PRO A 481 -19.81 24.77 -20.86
CA PRO A 481 -20.74 25.84 -20.52
C PRO A 481 -22.08 25.40 -19.95
N LEU A 482 -22.66 24.31 -20.49
CA LEU A 482 -23.94 23.78 -20.01
C LEU A 482 -23.85 23.29 -18.56
N LEU A 483 -22.71 22.70 -18.17
CA LEU A 483 -22.49 22.25 -16.79
C LEU A 483 -22.45 23.45 -15.84
N VAL A 484 -21.67 24.48 -16.21
CA VAL A 484 -21.52 25.70 -15.41
C VAL A 484 -22.87 26.39 -15.20
N TYR A 485 -23.66 26.57 -16.25
CA TYR A 485 -24.96 27.24 -16.12
C TYR A 485 -25.98 26.37 -15.37
N ASN A 486 -26.01 25.04 -15.57
CA ASN A 486 -26.89 24.16 -14.80
C ASN A 486 -26.57 24.20 -13.29
N LEU A 487 -25.29 24.21 -12.93
CA LEU A 487 -24.85 24.35 -11.54
C LEU A 487 -25.16 25.75 -10.98
N ALA A 488 -25.01 26.80 -11.80
CA ALA A 488 -25.31 28.18 -11.38
C ALA A 488 -26.82 28.41 -11.09
N PHE A 489 -27.70 27.67 -11.77
CA PHE A 489 -29.15 27.69 -11.52
C PHE A 489 -29.63 26.52 -10.65
N SER A 490 -28.73 25.78 -10.00
CA SER A 490 -29.08 24.72 -9.06
C SER A 490 -29.86 25.29 -7.87
N PRO A 491 -30.86 24.57 -7.33
CA PRO A 491 -31.62 24.98 -6.14
C PRO A 491 -30.82 24.83 -4.82
N SER A 492 -29.51 24.58 -4.87
CA SER A 492 -28.64 24.44 -3.70
C SER A 492 -27.67 25.61 -3.58
N LEU A 493 -27.72 26.32 -2.43
CA LEU A 493 -26.77 27.39 -2.09
C LEU A 493 -25.33 26.88 -2.05
N THR A 494 -25.12 25.66 -1.55
CA THR A 494 -23.79 25.05 -1.44
C THR A 494 -23.19 24.80 -2.82
N VAL A 495 -24.00 24.32 -3.78
CA VAL A 495 -23.55 24.10 -5.16
C VAL A 495 -23.16 25.43 -5.82
N LEU A 496 -23.99 26.46 -5.65
CA LEU A 496 -23.69 27.80 -6.19
C LEU A 496 -22.40 28.38 -5.58
N SER A 497 -22.24 28.26 -4.26
CA SER A 497 -21.05 28.72 -3.54
C SER A 497 -19.79 27.98 -4.01
N GLN A 498 -19.83 26.65 -4.08
CA GLN A 498 -18.72 25.82 -4.58
C GLN A 498 -18.35 26.15 -6.02
N LEU A 499 -19.34 26.31 -6.91
CA LEU A 499 -19.10 26.75 -8.29
C LEU A 499 -18.36 28.08 -8.32
N CYS A 500 -18.78 29.05 -7.51
CA CYS A 500 -18.15 30.36 -7.44
C CYS A 500 -16.70 30.30 -6.92
N SER A 501 -16.42 29.46 -5.91
CA SER A 501 -15.03 29.20 -5.47
C SER A 501 -14.18 28.58 -6.57
N ILE A 502 -14.69 27.55 -7.27
CA ILE A 502 -13.97 26.91 -8.38
C ILE A 502 -13.67 27.93 -9.47
N LEU A 503 -14.65 28.73 -9.90
CA LEU A 503 -14.45 29.78 -10.90
C LEU A 503 -13.43 30.82 -10.43
N THR A 504 -13.39 31.15 -9.13
CA THR A 504 -12.38 32.06 -8.59
C THR A 504 -10.97 31.46 -8.73
N VAL A 505 -10.77 30.19 -8.37
CA VAL A 505 -9.48 29.52 -8.51
C VAL A 505 -9.04 29.46 -9.97
N TYR A 506 -9.95 29.13 -10.89
CA TYR A 506 -9.67 29.16 -12.34
C TYR A 506 -9.24 30.55 -12.81
N LYS A 507 -9.89 31.60 -12.30
CA LYS A 507 -9.52 32.98 -12.61
C LYS A 507 -8.09 33.27 -12.15
N ILE A 508 -7.76 32.96 -10.91
CA ILE A 508 -6.42 33.16 -10.34
C ILE A 508 -5.39 32.36 -11.15
N ALA A 509 -5.70 31.10 -11.50
CA ALA A 509 -4.83 30.25 -12.31
C ALA A 509 -4.54 30.88 -13.69
N TRP A 510 -5.57 31.34 -14.42
CA TRP A 510 -5.36 32.04 -15.69
C TRP A 510 -4.53 33.32 -15.53
N GLU A 511 -4.78 34.10 -14.48
CA GLU A 511 -3.98 35.30 -14.19
C GLU A 511 -2.50 34.95 -13.95
N THR A 512 -2.22 33.87 -13.22
CA THR A 512 -0.84 33.40 -12.99
C THR A 512 -0.16 32.89 -14.26
N VAL A 513 -0.89 32.25 -15.18
CA VAL A 513 -0.33 31.79 -16.46
C VAL A 513 0.01 32.97 -17.36
N ILE A 514 -0.82 34.02 -17.35
CA ILE A 514 -0.64 35.22 -18.17
C ILE A 514 0.47 36.13 -17.59
N THR A 515 0.68 36.12 -16.28
CA THR A 515 1.69 36.95 -15.59
C THR A 515 2.96 36.15 -15.24
N LYS A 516 4.10 36.43 -15.90
CA LYS A 516 5.39 35.86 -15.46
C LYS A 516 5.77 36.42 -14.08
N LYS A 517 5.88 35.56 -13.07
CA LYS A 517 6.18 35.95 -11.67
C LYS A 517 7.62 36.41 -11.40
N ASN A 518 8.59 36.17 -12.29
CA ASN A 518 10.00 36.55 -12.07
C ASN A 518 10.61 37.32 -13.26
N PRO A 519 10.39 38.64 -13.39
CA PRO A 519 11.29 39.49 -14.17
C PRO A 519 12.59 39.78 -13.38
N PRO A 520 13.73 40.00 -14.05
CA PRO A 520 14.93 40.55 -13.42
C PRO A 520 14.62 41.89 -12.71
N PRO A 521 15.40 42.32 -11.71
CA PRO A 521 15.08 43.45 -10.83
C PRO A 521 14.98 44.85 -11.47
N ASN A 522 14.92 44.96 -12.80
CA ASN A 522 14.73 46.20 -13.54
C ASN A 522 13.84 46.05 -14.81
N THR A 523 12.98 45.04 -14.87
CA THR A 523 12.07 44.85 -16.03
C THR A 523 10.61 44.79 -15.58
N HIS A 524 9.74 45.58 -16.23
CA HIS A 524 8.29 45.48 -16.03
C HIS A 524 7.82 44.03 -16.28
N PRO A 525 6.82 43.53 -15.53
CA PRO A 525 6.29 42.18 -15.71
C PRO A 525 5.83 41.99 -17.16
N GLN A 526 6.58 41.21 -17.95
CA GLN A 526 6.21 40.88 -19.31
C GLN A 526 5.06 39.87 -19.29
N GLN A 527 3.90 40.29 -19.78
CA GLN A 527 2.75 39.41 -19.98
C GLN A 527 3.06 38.39 -21.07
N ARG A 528 2.82 37.11 -20.80
CA ARG A 528 2.86 36.07 -21.84
C ARG A 528 1.69 36.31 -22.78
N LYS A 529 1.94 36.35 -24.08
CA LYS A 529 0.86 36.35 -25.07
C LYS A 529 0.25 34.94 -25.14
N PRO A 530 -1.03 34.76 -24.80
CA PRO A 530 -1.67 33.45 -24.88
C PRO A 530 -1.77 32.98 -26.34
N SER A 531 -1.77 31.66 -26.55
CA SER A 531 -2.04 31.05 -27.85
C SER A 531 -3.48 31.35 -28.31
N PRO A 532 -3.81 31.20 -29.60
CA PRO A 532 -5.17 31.40 -30.09
C PRO A 532 -6.21 30.51 -29.38
N GLU A 533 -5.83 29.28 -29.06
CA GLU A 533 -6.68 28.30 -28.37
C GLU A 533 -6.87 28.69 -26.89
N GLU A 534 -5.79 29.05 -26.19
CA GLU A 534 -5.84 29.58 -24.82
C GLU A 534 -6.72 30.84 -24.76
N TRP A 535 -6.63 31.71 -25.77
CA TRP A 535 -7.43 32.92 -25.84
C TRP A 535 -8.92 32.65 -26.07
N ALA A 536 -9.26 31.68 -26.94
CA ALA A 536 -10.64 31.24 -27.12
C ALA A 536 -11.22 30.68 -25.82
N GLN A 537 -10.44 29.88 -25.09
CA GLN A 537 -10.77 29.36 -23.77
C GLN A 537 -11.00 30.50 -22.75
N ILE A 538 -10.06 31.42 -22.58
CA ILE A 538 -10.19 32.58 -21.69
C ILE A 538 -11.46 33.40 -21.99
N ASN A 539 -11.82 33.58 -23.26
CA ASN A 539 -13.04 34.28 -23.64
C ASN A 539 -14.33 33.52 -23.28
N ILE A 540 -14.32 32.19 -23.35
CA ILE A 540 -15.44 31.38 -22.87
C ILE A 540 -15.58 31.55 -21.35
N PHE A 541 -14.47 31.41 -20.63
CA PHE A 541 -14.44 31.52 -19.17
C PHE A 541 -14.85 32.91 -18.67
N ASN A 542 -14.35 33.98 -19.29
CA ASN A 542 -14.77 35.35 -18.98
C ASN A 542 -16.28 35.56 -19.20
N GLY A 543 -16.88 34.84 -20.14
CA GLY A 543 -18.34 34.83 -20.32
C GLY A 543 -19.09 34.26 -19.13
N PHE A 544 -18.59 33.18 -18.51
CA PHE A 544 -19.19 32.62 -17.29
C PHE A 544 -19.18 33.63 -16.14
N LEU A 545 -18.03 34.26 -15.90
CA LEU A 545 -17.86 35.26 -14.85
C LEU A 545 -18.84 36.43 -15.06
N MET A 546 -18.96 36.90 -16.30
CA MET A 546 -19.81 38.03 -16.66
C MET A 546 -21.29 37.69 -16.52
N ASP A 547 -21.73 36.54 -17.01
CA ASP A 547 -23.12 36.10 -16.90
C ASP A 547 -23.55 35.89 -15.44
N ILE A 548 -22.71 35.23 -14.63
CA ILE A 548 -23.00 35.02 -13.19
C ILE A 548 -23.03 36.35 -12.44
N CYS A 549 -22.08 37.25 -12.70
CA CYS A 549 -22.10 38.60 -12.13
C CYS A 549 -23.30 39.43 -12.58
N ASN A 550 -23.74 39.25 -13.83
CA ASN A 550 -24.91 39.92 -14.38
C ASN A 550 -26.20 39.47 -13.69
N ASN A 551 -26.35 38.16 -13.46
CA ASN A 551 -27.48 37.58 -12.75
C ASN A 551 -27.49 37.97 -11.26
N LEU A 552 -26.40 37.72 -10.54
CA LEU A 552 -26.38 37.82 -9.08
C LEU A 552 -26.12 39.24 -8.55
N TRP A 553 -25.37 40.05 -9.30
CA TRP A 553 -24.92 41.36 -8.83
C TRP A 553 -25.39 42.55 -9.68
N ARG A 554 -25.14 42.58 -10.98
CA ARG A 554 -25.35 43.80 -11.78
C ARG A 554 -26.81 44.07 -12.12
N GLY A 555 -27.70 43.09 -11.96
CA GLY A 555 -29.11 43.22 -12.31
C GLY A 555 -29.29 43.35 -13.83
N ARG A 556 -28.59 42.51 -14.58
CA ARG A 556 -28.60 42.47 -16.05
C ARG A 556 -28.69 41.03 -16.55
N ALA A 557 -29.58 40.25 -15.93
CA ALA A 557 -29.72 38.82 -16.23
C ALA A 557 -29.95 38.58 -17.72
N PHE A 558 -29.29 37.54 -18.26
CA PHE A 558 -29.34 37.15 -19.67
C PHE A 558 -28.91 38.23 -20.69
N ALA A 559 -28.26 39.31 -20.27
CA ALA A 559 -27.76 40.33 -21.18
C ALA A 559 -26.77 39.74 -22.20
N LEU A 560 -26.85 40.22 -23.44
CA LEU A 560 -25.94 39.87 -24.53
C LEU A 560 -25.12 41.10 -24.94
N PRO A 561 -23.95 40.89 -25.57
CA PRO A 561 -23.15 41.98 -26.10
C PRO A 561 -23.96 42.72 -27.17
N VAL A 562 -23.94 44.06 -27.10
CA VAL A 562 -24.53 44.90 -28.14
C VAL A 562 -23.55 44.97 -29.31
N GLU A 563 -24.02 44.67 -30.52
CA GLU A 563 -23.18 44.74 -31.73
C GLU A 563 -22.66 46.18 -31.94
N GLY A 564 -21.34 46.32 -32.10
CA GLY A 564 -20.68 47.61 -32.39
C GLY A 564 -20.47 48.55 -31.20
N GLY A 565 -20.84 48.18 -29.98
CA GLY A 565 -20.66 49.01 -28.78
C GLY A 565 -19.59 48.48 -27.82
N ALA A 566 -18.67 49.35 -27.38
CA ALA A 566 -17.80 49.10 -26.22
C ALA A 566 -18.60 49.20 -24.91
N GLY A 567 -19.49 48.23 -24.67
CA GLY A 567 -20.34 48.16 -23.47
C GLY A 567 -19.72 47.35 -22.32
N SER A 568 -20.33 47.39 -21.12
CA SER A 568 -19.84 46.64 -19.96
C SER A 568 -19.99 45.12 -20.06
N ASP A 569 -20.58 44.59 -21.14
CA ASP A 569 -20.99 43.19 -21.29
C ASP A 569 -20.35 42.50 -22.51
N THR A 570 -19.20 43.00 -22.98
CA THR A 570 -18.52 42.53 -24.19
C THR A 570 -18.35 41.00 -24.24
N ASN A 571 -18.16 40.35 -23.09
CA ASN A 571 -17.94 38.91 -23.00
C ASN A 571 -19.19 38.11 -22.58
N ALA A 572 -20.31 38.77 -22.27
CA ALA A 572 -21.52 38.09 -21.81
C ALA A 572 -22.08 37.13 -22.89
N ARG A 573 -22.67 36.03 -22.47
CA ARG A 573 -23.26 35.01 -23.37
C ARG A 573 -24.72 34.72 -23.03
N GLY A 574 -25.31 35.47 -22.10
CA GLY A 574 -26.72 35.36 -21.75
C GLY A 574 -27.07 33.99 -21.17
N CYS A 575 -26.13 33.33 -20.49
CA CYS A 575 -26.28 31.97 -19.97
C CYS A 575 -26.66 30.91 -21.03
N ARG A 576 -26.41 31.20 -22.33
CA ARG A 576 -26.85 30.38 -23.47
C ARG A 576 -28.36 30.17 -23.56
N VAL A 577 -29.16 31.04 -22.95
CA VAL A 577 -30.61 31.03 -23.11
C VAL A 577 -30.97 31.54 -24.52
N PRO A 578 -31.93 30.90 -25.24
CA PRO A 578 -32.36 31.36 -26.55
C PRO A 578 -32.85 32.81 -26.52
N ARG A 579 -32.46 33.63 -27.51
CA ARG A 579 -32.78 35.08 -27.56
C ARG A 579 -34.28 35.40 -27.55
N SER A 580 -35.11 34.44 -27.96
CA SER A 580 -36.57 34.57 -27.96
C SER A 580 -37.20 34.45 -26.57
N LEU A 581 -36.52 33.85 -25.60
CA LEU A 581 -37.09 33.50 -24.30
C LEU A 581 -37.10 34.66 -23.28
N PRO A 582 -36.02 35.46 -23.12
CA PRO A 582 -36.01 36.58 -22.18
C PRO A 582 -37.20 37.57 -22.32
N PRO A 583 -37.61 38.03 -23.52
CA PRO A 583 -38.74 38.95 -23.61
C PRO A 583 -40.07 38.30 -23.20
N VAL A 584 -40.25 36.99 -23.45
CA VAL A 584 -41.44 36.25 -23.03
C VAL A 584 -41.49 36.11 -21.51
N LEU A 585 -40.36 35.76 -20.88
CA LEU A 585 -40.25 35.64 -19.43
C LEU A 585 -40.41 36.99 -18.72
N ASP A 586 -39.85 38.06 -19.28
CA ASP A 586 -40.03 39.41 -18.74
C ASP A 586 -41.48 39.88 -18.84
N GLY A 587 -42.18 39.56 -19.95
CA GLY A 587 -43.61 39.78 -20.09
C GLY A 587 -44.43 39.05 -19.01
N TYR A 588 -44.15 37.77 -18.79
CA TYR A 588 -44.80 36.97 -17.75
C TYR A 588 -44.56 37.53 -16.33
N LEU A 589 -43.34 37.98 -16.02
CA LEU A 589 -43.04 38.57 -14.71
C LEU A 589 -43.81 39.87 -14.47
N ARG A 590 -43.93 40.73 -15.49
CA ARG A 590 -44.70 41.97 -15.38
C ARG A 590 -46.20 41.73 -15.25
N GLU A 591 -46.72 40.64 -15.81
CA GLU A 591 -48.11 40.22 -15.60
C GLU A 591 -48.38 39.80 -14.14
N LEU A 592 -47.37 39.27 -13.44
CA LEU A 592 -47.47 38.88 -12.03
C LEU A 592 -47.37 40.07 -11.08
N ASP A 593 -46.39 40.95 -11.32
CA ASP A 593 -46.13 42.16 -10.53
C ASP A 593 -45.32 43.17 -11.37
N ASP A 594 -45.79 44.41 -11.46
CA ASP A 594 -45.13 45.48 -12.21
C ASP A 594 -43.71 45.80 -11.69
N ASP A 595 -43.44 45.50 -10.41
CA ASP A 595 -42.13 45.71 -9.78
C ASP A 595 -41.12 44.58 -10.11
N LEU A 596 -41.58 43.43 -10.65
CA LEU A 596 -40.71 42.33 -11.03
C LEU A 596 -40.17 42.51 -12.45
N ARG A 597 -38.85 42.48 -12.57
CA ARG A 597 -38.15 42.54 -13.85
C ARG A 597 -37.19 41.38 -13.99
N LEU A 598 -37.12 40.80 -15.19
CA LEU A 598 -36.25 39.66 -15.44
C LEU A 598 -34.78 39.98 -15.20
N ASP A 599 -34.38 41.22 -15.48
CA ASP A 599 -33.00 41.70 -15.34
C ASP A 599 -32.45 41.57 -13.91
N SER A 600 -33.31 41.72 -12.90
CA SER A 600 -32.93 41.89 -11.50
C SER A 600 -33.46 40.80 -10.57
N ILE A 601 -34.38 39.95 -11.03
CA ILE A 601 -34.99 38.87 -10.23
C ILE A 601 -33.99 37.80 -9.77
N PHE A 602 -32.86 37.63 -10.47
CA PHE A 602 -31.80 36.69 -10.08
C PHE A 602 -30.80 37.26 -9.07
N GLY A 603 -30.97 38.53 -8.65
CA GLY A 603 -30.12 39.17 -7.67
C GLY A 603 -30.31 38.61 -6.26
N LEU A 604 -29.42 38.99 -5.34
CA LEU A 604 -29.37 38.50 -3.95
C LEU A 604 -30.74 38.38 -3.25
N SER A 605 -31.62 39.36 -3.48
CA SER A 605 -32.89 39.47 -2.77
C SER A 605 -34.00 38.53 -3.27
N TYR A 606 -34.00 38.16 -4.55
CA TYR A 606 -35.07 37.35 -5.16
C TYR A 606 -34.59 36.00 -5.67
N ASN A 607 -33.27 35.78 -5.70
CA ASN A 607 -32.70 34.51 -6.08
C ASN A 607 -33.20 33.40 -5.13
N PRO A 608 -33.71 32.27 -5.66
CA PRO A 608 -34.30 31.19 -4.84
C PRO A 608 -33.39 30.67 -3.72
N VAL A 609 -32.07 30.65 -3.93
CA VAL A 609 -31.11 30.14 -2.94
C VAL A 609 -30.51 31.22 -2.03
N LEU A 610 -30.62 32.51 -2.39
CA LEU A 610 -30.03 33.63 -1.63
C LEU A 610 -31.07 34.50 -0.93
N CYS A 611 -32.35 34.41 -1.31
CA CYS A 611 -33.42 35.21 -0.74
C CYS A 611 -33.53 35.02 0.78
N LEU A 612 -33.58 33.77 1.25
CA LEU A 612 -33.68 33.47 2.68
C LEU A 612 -32.45 33.94 3.48
N PRO A 613 -31.19 33.61 3.07
CA PRO A 613 -30.00 34.17 3.72
C PRO A 613 -30.00 35.71 3.75
N SER A 614 -30.46 36.36 2.68
CA SER A 614 -30.52 37.82 2.60
C SER A 614 -31.56 38.42 3.57
N ILE A 615 -32.70 37.74 3.75
CA ILE A 615 -33.70 38.12 4.76
C ILE A 615 -33.14 37.91 6.17
N ASN A 616 -32.46 36.78 6.41
CA ASN A 616 -31.85 36.48 7.71
C ASN A 616 -30.78 37.50 8.10
N PHE A 617 -29.97 37.96 7.15
CA PHE A 617 -29.02 39.04 7.38
C PHE A 617 -29.71 40.32 7.88
N VAL A 618 -30.79 40.76 7.21
CA VAL A 618 -31.53 41.97 7.63
C VAL A 618 -32.22 41.75 8.97
N ARG A 619 -32.82 40.58 9.21
CA ARG A 619 -33.40 40.22 10.50
C ARG A 619 -32.36 40.25 11.62
N GLY A 620 -31.14 39.75 11.39
CA GLY A 620 -30.05 39.80 12.35
C GLY A 620 -29.58 41.22 12.66
N LEU A 621 -29.71 42.17 11.74
CA LEU A 621 -29.49 43.59 12.00
C LEU A 621 -30.65 44.21 12.79
N GLU A 622 -31.88 43.89 12.42
CA GLU A 622 -33.10 44.36 13.10
C GLU A 622 -33.13 43.90 14.56
N GLU A 623 -32.76 42.64 14.84
CA GLU A 623 -32.72 42.08 16.20
C GLU A 623 -31.72 42.83 17.08
N ARG A 624 -30.55 43.20 16.52
CA ARG A 624 -29.53 44.02 17.20
C ARG A 624 -30.03 45.44 17.50
N GLU A 625 -30.79 46.05 16.60
CA GLU A 625 -31.37 47.38 16.81
C GLU A 625 -32.58 47.36 17.76
N ILE A 626 -33.36 46.27 17.78
CA ILE A 626 -34.43 46.05 18.76
C ILE A 626 -33.86 45.94 20.17
N GLN A 627 -32.74 45.22 20.35
CA GLN A 627 -32.05 45.15 21.65
C GLN A 627 -31.57 46.52 22.14
N ARG A 628 -31.30 47.46 21.22
CA ARG A 628 -30.94 48.85 21.53
C ARG A 628 -32.16 49.76 21.73
N GLY A 629 -33.38 49.24 21.56
CA GLY A 629 -34.63 49.97 21.70
C GLY A 629 -34.98 50.90 20.53
N GLY A 630 -34.32 50.76 19.38
CA GLY A 630 -34.37 51.74 18.28
C GLY A 630 -35.32 51.42 17.11
N LEU A 631 -35.92 50.23 17.06
CA LEU A 631 -36.66 49.77 15.88
C LEU A 631 -38.18 49.75 16.09
N LEU A 632 -38.93 50.43 15.22
CA LEU A 632 -40.40 50.47 15.26
C LEU A 632 -41.07 49.47 14.31
N VAL A 633 -40.44 49.17 13.17
CA VAL A 633 -41.00 48.33 12.11
C VAL A 633 -39.93 47.40 11.55
N ARG A 634 -40.25 46.10 11.46
CA ARG A 634 -39.43 45.08 10.78
C ARG A 634 -39.76 45.02 9.28
N HIS A 635 -38.79 44.64 8.48
CA HIS A 635 -38.93 44.42 7.05
C HIS A 635 -39.62 43.09 6.76
N ALA A 636 -40.61 43.09 5.87
CA ALA A 636 -41.42 41.92 5.55
C ALA A 636 -40.75 40.93 4.57
N GLY A 637 -39.68 41.36 3.89
CA GLY A 637 -39.04 40.65 2.78
C GLY A 637 -39.88 40.64 1.49
N PRO A 638 -39.30 40.34 0.32
CA PRO A 638 -37.87 40.37 -0.04
C PRO A 638 -37.30 41.79 -0.09
N VAL A 639 -36.00 41.95 0.15
CA VAL A 639 -35.37 43.26 0.34
C VAL A 639 -35.00 43.90 -1.00
N THR A 640 -35.73 44.92 -1.44
CA THR A 640 -35.40 45.73 -2.62
C THR A 640 -34.90 47.12 -2.25
N GLN A 641 -34.24 47.81 -3.19
CA GLN A 641 -33.83 49.21 -2.99
C GLN A 641 -35.01 50.11 -2.60
N GLY A 642 -36.16 49.96 -3.27
CA GLY A 642 -37.38 50.71 -2.93
C GLY A 642 -37.94 50.33 -1.56
N SER A 643 -37.89 49.05 -1.19
CA SER A 643 -38.37 48.60 0.12
C SER A 643 -37.52 49.13 1.29
N LEU A 644 -36.19 49.26 1.12
CA LEU A 644 -35.29 49.84 2.14
C LEU A 644 -35.55 51.33 2.32
N GLN A 645 -35.80 52.07 1.24
CA GLN A 645 -36.19 53.49 1.32
C GLN A 645 -37.52 53.67 2.07
N LYS A 646 -38.51 52.82 1.76
CA LYS A 646 -39.80 52.80 2.47
C LYS A 646 -39.64 52.43 3.95
N LEU A 647 -38.75 51.48 4.27
CA LEU A 647 -38.45 51.06 5.65
C LEU A 647 -37.84 52.19 6.47
N ALA A 648 -36.84 52.89 5.92
CA ALA A 648 -36.18 54.01 6.58
C ALA A 648 -37.16 55.16 6.91
N GLY A 649 -38.16 55.40 6.04
CA GLY A 649 -39.20 56.41 6.26
C GLY A 649 -40.24 56.02 7.33
N ARG A 650 -40.38 54.74 7.65
CA ARG A 650 -41.36 54.20 8.63
C ARG A 650 -40.77 53.95 10.02
N GLY A 651 -39.55 54.43 10.28
CA GLY A 651 -38.85 54.20 11.56
C GLY A 651 -38.29 52.78 11.71
N GLY A 652 -38.08 52.07 10.59
CA GLY A 652 -37.32 50.82 10.55
C GLY A 652 -35.82 51.06 10.31
N LEU A 653 -35.12 49.98 9.98
CA LEU A 653 -33.66 49.98 9.82
C LEU A 653 -33.22 50.94 8.69
N ARG A 654 -32.24 51.81 8.98
CA ARG A 654 -31.62 52.71 7.98
C ARG A 654 -30.42 52.01 7.34
N LEU A 655 -30.64 51.38 6.19
CA LEU A 655 -29.62 50.62 5.47
C LEU A 655 -29.62 51.05 3.99
N SER A 656 -28.47 51.49 3.48
CA SER A 656 -28.35 51.81 2.04
C SER A 656 -28.32 50.53 1.20
N TRP A 657 -28.65 50.64 -0.09
CA TRP A 657 -28.66 49.49 -0.99
C TRP A 657 -27.27 48.85 -1.14
N GLN A 658 -26.20 49.65 -1.17
CA GLN A 658 -24.84 49.12 -1.27
C GLN A 658 -24.38 48.44 0.03
N GLU A 659 -24.70 49.02 1.19
CA GLU A 659 -24.40 48.41 2.49
C GLU A 659 -25.16 47.11 2.70
N TYR A 660 -26.43 47.04 2.28
CA TYR A 660 -27.21 45.82 2.29
C TYR A 660 -26.52 44.72 1.49
N ARG A 661 -26.21 44.98 0.23
CA ARG A 661 -25.61 43.97 -0.66
C ARG A 661 -24.23 43.50 -0.20
N ALA A 662 -23.38 44.43 0.25
CA ALA A 662 -22.07 44.10 0.80
C ALA A 662 -22.18 43.38 2.17
N GLY A 663 -23.21 43.69 2.95
CA GLY A 663 -23.52 43.03 4.21
C GLY A 663 -23.99 41.58 4.00
N VAL A 664 -24.85 41.32 3.02
CA VAL A 664 -25.29 39.96 2.65
C VAL A 664 -24.10 39.10 2.25
N LEU A 665 -23.16 39.60 1.44
CA LEU A 665 -21.97 38.83 1.07
C LEU A 665 -21.13 38.47 2.30
N ARG A 666 -20.96 39.39 3.25
CA ARG A 666 -20.24 39.09 4.50
C ARG A 666 -20.98 38.09 5.38
N TRP A 667 -22.31 38.20 5.48
CA TRP A 667 -23.13 37.24 6.20
C TRP A 667 -22.99 35.83 5.63
N LEU A 668 -22.99 35.69 4.30
CA LEU A 668 -22.76 34.41 3.64
C LEU A 668 -21.39 33.82 3.96
N GLU A 669 -20.34 34.65 4.05
CA GLU A 669 -18.98 34.23 4.36
C GLU A 669 -18.79 33.88 5.84
N GLU A 670 -19.22 34.75 6.75
CA GLU A 670 -18.94 34.67 8.19
C GLU A 670 -19.91 33.74 8.94
N GLU A 671 -21.21 33.78 8.63
CA GLU A 671 -22.25 33.12 9.45
C GLU A 671 -22.77 31.83 8.79
N GLU A 672 -22.92 31.82 7.46
CA GLU A 672 -23.43 30.63 6.72
C GLU A 672 -22.29 29.70 6.24
N GLY A 673 -21.03 30.13 6.33
CA GLY A 673 -19.86 29.37 5.86
C GLY A 673 -19.82 29.17 4.33
N GLN A 674 -20.55 29.98 3.57
CA GLN A 674 -20.69 29.93 2.10
C GLN A 674 -19.88 31.06 1.44
N GLY A 675 -18.56 31.04 1.63
CA GLY A 675 -17.64 32.10 1.17
C GLY A 675 -17.38 32.18 -0.34
N GLY A 676 -17.78 31.18 -1.13
CA GLY A 676 -17.39 31.12 -2.55
C GLY A 676 -18.02 32.18 -3.44
N LEU A 677 -19.29 32.53 -3.22
CA LEU A 677 -19.94 33.63 -3.94
C LEU A 677 -19.31 34.99 -3.59
N PRO A 678 -19.13 35.36 -2.30
CA PRO A 678 -18.36 36.54 -1.91
C PRO A 678 -16.98 36.59 -2.55
N GLU A 679 -16.23 35.50 -2.49
CA GLU A 679 -14.88 35.39 -3.06
C GLU A 679 -14.85 35.70 -4.56
N LEU A 680 -15.78 35.13 -5.33
CA LEU A 680 -15.92 35.41 -6.76
C LEU A 680 -16.26 36.88 -7.02
N MET A 681 -17.21 37.44 -6.27
CA MET A 681 -17.64 38.84 -6.43
C MET A 681 -16.49 39.81 -6.11
N TYR A 682 -15.75 39.55 -5.05
CA TYR A 682 -14.57 40.34 -4.69
C TYR A 682 -13.48 40.23 -5.73
N ASN A 683 -13.22 39.06 -6.30
CA ASN A 683 -12.17 38.92 -7.32
C ASN A 683 -12.57 39.50 -8.67
N THR A 684 -13.85 39.46 -9.07
CA THR A 684 -14.29 39.85 -10.42
C THR A 684 -14.70 41.32 -10.53
N MET A 685 -15.30 41.91 -9.50
CA MET A 685 -15.86 43.26 -9.55
C MET A 685 -14.87 44.31 -9.06
N LYS A 686 -14.39 45.18 -9.95
CA LYS A 686 -13.39 46.24 -9.63
C LYS A 686 -13.79 47.11 -8.44
N ASN A 687 -15.07 47.47 -8.33
CA ASN A 687 -15.57 48.33 -7.25
C ASN A 687 -15.60 47.63 -5.88
N LEU A 688 -15.71 46.28 -5.87
CA LEU A 688 -15.66 45.49 -4.65
C LEU A 688 -14.21 45.13 -4.28
N MET A 689 -13.33 44.94 -5.27
CA MET A 689 -11.89 44.77 -5.06
C MET A 689 -11.30 45.95 -4.27
N SER A 690 -11.54 47.19 -4.73
CA SER A 690 -11.01 48.39 -4.08
C SER A 690 -11.57 48.59 -2.67
N ALA A 691 -12.86 48.28 -2.46
CA ALA A 691 -13.49 48.35 -1.14
C ALA A 691 -12.92 47.32 -0.13
N ARG A 692 -12.48 46.15 -0.60
CA ARG A 692 -11.80 45.14 0.22
C ARG A 692 -10.35 45.54 0.54
N SER A 693 -9.58 45.99 -0.46
CA SER A 693 -8.19 46.42 -0.26
C SER A 693 -8.07 47.62 0.69
N ASN A 694 -8.91 48.64 0.53
CA ASN A 694 -8.92 49.81 1.43
C ASN A 694 -9.27 49.45 2.88
N ARG A 695 -9.97 48.33 3.13
CA ARG A 695 -10.25 47.85 4.49
C ARG A 695 -9.09 47.07 5.11
N VAL A 696 -8.35 46.30 4.31
CA VAL A 696 -7.14 45.59 4.79
C VAL A 696 -6.06 46.60 5.19
N GLU A 697 -5.92 47.71 4.46
CA GLU A 697 -5.00 48.80 4.82
C GLU A 697 -5.43 49.56 6.09
N VAL A 698 -6.74 49.72 6.32
CA VAL A 698 -7.27 50.38 7.53
C VAL A 698 -7.28 49.44 8.76
N GLY A 699 -7.33 48.12 8.55
CA GLY A 699 -7.23 47.11 9.60
C GLY A 699 -5.81 46.66 9.95
N GLY A 700 -4.81 47.00 9.14
CA GLY A 700 -3.40 46.65 9.31
C GLY A 700 -2.59 47.58 10.23
N GLY A 701 -3.23 48.59 10.82
CA GLY A 701 -2.61 49.51 11.77
C GLY A 701 -2.57 48.95 13.20
N GLY A 702 -1.75 47.93 13.45
CA GLY A 702 -1.33 47.59 14.82
C GLY A 702 -1.37 46.11 15.18
N SER A 703 -0.27 45.40 14.88
CA SER A 703 0.51 44.65 15.88
C SER A 703 1.67 43.96 15.17
N SER A 704 2.88 44.44 15.44
CA SER A 704 4.12 43.72 15.17
C SER A 704 4.10 42.35 15.85
N PHE A 705 4.22 41.27 15.08
CA PHE A 705 4.76 40.02 15.59
C PHE A 705 5.78 39.48 14.59
N SER A 706 7.03 39.78 14.91
CA SER A 706 8.19 39.02 14.48
C SER A 706 8.00 37.57 14.95
N SER A 707 8.05 36.61 14.03
CA SER A 707 8.33 35.22 14.37
C SER A 707 9.23 34.66 13.29
N GLU A 708 10.48 34.45 13.68
CA GLU A 708 11.40 33.53 13.05
C GLU A 708 10.74 32.17 12.81
N ARG A 709 10.97 31.59 11.65
CA ARG A 709 11.34 30.19 11.44
C ARG A 709 12.10 30.06 10.13
#